data_AF-A0A1I4SME4-F1
#
_entry.id   AF-A0A1I4SME4-F1
#
_cell.length_a   1.000
_cell.length_b   1.000
_cell.length_c   1.000
_cell.angle_alpha   90.00
_cell.angle_beta   90.00
_cell.angle_gamma   90.00
#
_symmetry.space_group_name_H-M   'P 1'
#
loop_
_entity.id
_entity.type
_entity.pdbx_description
1 polymer ?
#
loop_
_entity_poly.entity_id
_entity_poly.type
_entity_poly.pdbx_seq_one_letter_code
_entity_poly.pdbx_strand_id
1 'polypeptide(L)'
;MRSPISSRYSIRDAAGSATENRGISIYLVIGYLILVIYGSLLPFTRNDLTFDDAWTNFPHIPFLNLGVANRADLVANLLLYIPLGFLLCGFLAGRRRHQWVRIIGSMVALLFSIAIAVSIEFTQQFFAPRTVSLNDLYAEILGAVLGIVLWLVAGRRTVQLVSTIYIGGEQARHAILLIYGLAYLLLSLFPYDFLLSLDEYEGKWLSGHIGLLFAPLCGSGCMWKLIPEVLAVMPLAILLFRSLPHAPLFLAAITGAMLGILIEGLQFAIASGVSQGASIVSRAIGMMLGASLMRFISEIDWRWIRQYTRGIVLIGILPYLCLLALVNHWFSGDWYSISDAIDRLDEIRFLPFYYHYYTSEQRALISLLFQAGIYAPVGIFFWLWRWGVWSIDLVRGSTLLPGLAAGLLACIIEMGKLLVQRTHPDPTNILIAAVSAILAYRLLNMLFITKVSGGKPIANTASDNNQIENEVSATKSVAQAEAIHQIDRYATFTVQHNHSDQQCVRRPLWLTVFGLLALVIAGFAAFTHPLGATWTLLWLVSYVVLLWWRPDLWLVWVLALLPVLDLSPWSGRLFWTEFDTLLLATISVGYLRLYSGQSIWSILGLPVSMLMMLFIISALISLGFGIWPLAPLDHNAFTSYYSSYNGLRVAKGLLFSLAFMPLLVHAWSKPSCAVHKLTWGMVLGLTLEVGYVLWERATFSGLFNFQNDYRITGSFHGMHVGGAYIESYLAAALPFVVLWAWLQRKVWVTAFAIVLYGLGAYSIMVTFSRGGQIAFAVVTLIVLLGFMWLSLRGRTQRLVNISAISLLTIAALAVAWPIAQGGYSQSRWAAFERDMIKRTDHWQEAIRIFQLRDAALFGVGLGTFPSAYYWGAEVASRFTTYRFITENNNTILRLGSGDLTYLEQSVNVRPGQKYTLTIDLLSQSDNAALTMTVCEKSLLHSYTCVTKPLRISEPGGEWTQYKLQIDTKDFLSSWMPFQRPVKLSLFNDRHGTLVDIDNVALYDEIGRNLIQNGHFSNGMHHWFFSTNHHLPWHIENLYLSILFEQGWIGLICFTILIIYTLIRCLFNARQRDSFSITLFASFIALLMLGILNSWNDEPRLTFLFYFLLITGLIADQRSLSTQYQMTSLQKQT
;
A
#
# COMPACT_ATOMS: atom_id res chain seq x y z
N MET A 1 -46.88 45.73 -31.06
CA MET A 1 -45.72 44.88 -31.45
C MET A 1 -44.92 44.62 -30.18
N ARG A 2 -45.09 43.47 -29.51
CA ARG A 2 -44.21 42.26 -29.55
C ARG A 2 -42.72 42.64 -29.41
N SER A 3 -41.95 42.24 -28.39
CA SER A 3 -42.01 41.07 -27.51
C SER A 3 -41.21 41.29 -26.21
N PRO A 4 -41.49 40.56 -25.11
CA PRO A 4 -40.79 40.67 -23.83
C PRO A 4 -39.72 39.58 -23.69
N ILE A 5 -38.49 39.95 -23.31
CA ILE A 5 -37.44 38.99 -22.94
C ILE A 5 -37.49 38.79 -21.42
N SER A 6 -38.02 37.64 -21.01
CA SER A 6 -38.03 37.17 -19.64
C SER A 6 -36.64 36.72 -19.20
N SER A 7 -36.00 37.45 -18.28
CA SER A 7 -34.79 37.00 -17.60
C SER A 7 -35.13 36.04 -16.44
N ARG A 8 -35.28 34.74 -16.76
CA ARG A 8 -35.12 33.68 -15.75
C ARG A 8 -33.62 33.45 -15.56
N TYR A 9 -33.00 34.18 -14.63
CA TYR A 9 -31.68 33.79 -14.13
C TYR A 9 -31.85 32.55 -13.25
N SER A 10 -31.46 31.42 -13.83
CA SER A 10 -31.38 30.10 -13.21
C SER A 10 -30.29 30.10 -12.14
N ILE A 11 -30.69 29.98 -10.86
CA ILE A 11 -29.80 29.61 -9.75
C ILE A 11 -29.56 28.08 -9.79
N ARG A 12 -29.19 27.52 -10.97
CA ARG A 12 -28.81 26.11 -11.12
C ARG A 12 -27.36 25.89 -11.59
N ASP A 13 -26.65 26.92 -12.03
CA ASP A 13 -25.41 26.69 -12.80
C ASP A 13 -24.09 26.72 -11.99
N ALA A 14 -24.11 27.12 -10.72
CA ALA A 14 -22.88 27.17 -9.90
C ALA A 14 -22.58 25.88 -9.11
N ALA A 15 -23.56 24.99 -8.93
CA ALA A 15 -23.38 23.71 -8.20
C ALA A 15 -23.34 22.47 -9.11
N GLY A 16 -23.65 22.61 -10.41
CA GLY A 16 -23.71 21.49 -11.36
C GLY A 16 -22.41 21.20 -12.14
N SER A 17 -21.52 22.18 -12.28
CA SER A 17 -20.41 22.10 -13.23
C SER A 17 -19.28 21.12 -12.83
N ALA A 18 -19.11 20.80 -11.54
CA ALA A 18 -18.12 19.82 -11.07
C ALA A 18 -18.62 18.35 -11.14
N THR A 19 -19.93 18.13 -11.27
CA THR A 19 -20.54 16.79 -11.30
C THR A 19 -20.98 16.32 -12.68
N GLU A 20 -21.12 17.22 -13.66
CA GLU A 20 -21.66 16.86 -14.98
C GLU A 20 -20.72 15.98 -15.84
N ASN A 21 -19.41 16.03 -15.59
CA ASN A 21 -18.40 15.40 -16.46
C ASN A 21 -17.89 14.02 -16.00
N ARG A 22 -18.45 13.43 -14.93
CA ARG A 22 -18.00 12.10 -14.47
C ARG A 22 -18.50 11.01 -15.42
N GLY A 23 -17.59 10.43 -16.19
CA GLY A 23 -17.78 9.15 -16.88
C GLY A 23 -17.87 7.99 -15.88
N ILE A 24 -17.93 6.76 -16.38
CA ILE A 24 -17.90 5.57 -15.53
C ILE A 24 -16.57 5.53 -14.75
N SER A 25 -16.62 5.11 -13.48
CA SER A 25 -15.44 4.99 -12.63
C SER A 25 -14.54 3.85 -13.11
N ILE A 26 -13.22 4.08 -13.19
CA ILE A 26 -12.24 3.04 -13.54
C ILE A 26 -12.30 1.85 -12.58
N TYR A 27 -12.65 2.07 -11.31
CA TYR A 27 -12.76 1.00 -10.32
C TYR A 27 -13.87 -0.01 -10.67
N LEU A 28 -14.94 0.44 -11.32
CA LEU A 28 -16.00 -0.46 -11.81
C LEU A 28 -15.51 -1.26 -13.02
N VAL A 29 -14.72 -0.64 -13.90
CA VAL A 29 -14.10 -1.33 -15.04
C VAL A 29 -13.14 -2.41 -14.56
N ILE A 30 -12.20 -2.07 -13.66
CA ILE A 30 -11.22 -3.01 -13.12
C ILE A 30 -11.92 -4.12 -12.33
N GLY A 31 -12.88 -3.77 -11.47
CA GLY A 31 -13.62 -4.76 -10.67
C GLY A 31 -14.39 -5.75 -11.55
N TYR A 32 -15.01 -5.27 -12.64
CA TYR A 32 -15.71 -6.15 -13.57
C TYR A 32 -14.74 -6.96 -14.44
N LEU A 33 -13.60 -6.38 -14.87
CA LEU A 33 -12.57 -7.12 -15.59
C LEU A 33 -12.01 -8.28 -14.77
N ILE A 34 -11.78 -8.08 -13.47
CA ILE A 34 -11.38 -9.16 -12.56
C ILE A 34 -12.45 -10.25 -12.50
N LEU A 35 -13.73 -9.87 -12.46
CA LEU A 35 -14.84 -10.82 -12.49
C LEU A 35 -14.86 -11.65 -13.77
N VAL A 36 -14.64 -11.02 -14.94
CA VAL A 36 -14.56 -11.72 -16.23
C VAL A 36 -13.38 -12.70 -16.24
N ILE A 37 -12.18 -12.25 -15.89
CA ILE A 37 -10.98 -13.12 -15.85
C ILE A 37 -11.18 -14.28 -14.86
N TYR A 38 -11.69 -14.00 -13.66
CA TYR A 38 -11.94 -15.03 -12.65
C TYR A 38 -12.99 -16.04 -13.11
N GLY A 39 -14.12 -15.57 -13.63
CA GLY A 39 -15.23 -16.41 -14.08
C GLY A 39 -14.85 -17.31 -15.26
N SER A 40 -14.01 -16.81 -16.17
CA SER A 40 -13.56 -17.57 -17.35
C SER A 40 -12.45 -18.57 -17.04
N LEU A 41 -11.64 -18.38 -15.98
CA LEU A 41 -10.50 -19.26 -15.65
C LEU A 41 -10.75 -20.24 -14.48
N LEU A 42 -11.83 -20.04 -13.70
CA LEU A 42 -12.28 -20.99 -12.67
C LEU A 42 -12.42 -22.40 -13.28
N PRO A 43 -11.95 -23.52 -12.69
CA PRO A 43 -11.50 -23.71 -11.31
C PRO A 43 -9.97 -23.64 -11.09
N PHE A 44 -9.19 -23.09 -12.03
CA PHE A 44 -7.72 -22.97 -11.95
C PHE A 44 -6.95 -24.30 -11.82
N THR A 45 -7.51 -25.40 -12.30
CA THR A 45 -6.83 -26.69 -12.37
C THR A 45 -5.96 -26.78 -13.62
N ARG A 46 -4.68 -26.45 -13.45
CA ARG A 46 -3.70 -26.43 -14.54
C ARG A 46 -3.42 -27.84 -15.07
N ASN A 47 -3.32 -28.00 -16.39
CA ASN A 47 -2.87 -29.21 -17.07
C ASN A 47 -1.37 -29.14 -17.44
N ASP A 48 -0.82 -30.24 -17.93
CA ASP A 48 0.60 -30.35 -18.31
C ASP A 48 0.90 -29.82 -19.73
N LEU A 49 0.03 -28.97 -20.31
CA LEU A 49 0.21 -28.42 -21.65
C LEU A 49 1.35 -27.38 -21.68
N THR A 50 2.28 -27.53 -22.63
CA THR A 50 3.38 -26.57 -22.82
C THR A 50 2.92 -25.34 -23.59
N PHE A 51 3.68 -24.24 -23.51
CA PHE A 51 3.34 -23.02 -24.26
C PHE A 51 3.41 -23.22 -25.77
N ASP A 52 4.39 -23.99 -26.25
CA ASP A 52 4.58 -24.27 -27.68
C ASP A 52 3.41 -25.09 -28.25
N ASP A 53 2.91 -26.07 -27.48
CA ASP A 53 1.73 -26.86 -27.86
C ASP A 53 0.47 -25.97 -27.87
N ALA A 54 0.27 -25.13 -26.85
CA ALA A 54 -0.87 -24.22 -26.79
C ALA A 54 -0.87 -23.19 -27.94
N TRP A 55 0.30 -22.70 -28.34
CA TRP A 55 0.45 -21.79 -29.48
C TRP A 55 0.12 -22.48 -30.82
N THR A 56 0.47 -23.75 -30.96
CA THR A 56 0.19 -24.54 -32.16
C THR A 56 -1.30 -24.96 -32.25
N ASN A 57 -1.93 -25.24 -31.12
CA ASN A 57 -3.32 -25.66 -31.03
C ASN A 57 -4.30 -24.50 -31.22
N PHE A 58 -3.97 -23.30 -30.75
CA PHE A 58 -4.92 -22.16 -30.73
C PHE A 58 -5.47 -21.75 -32.10
N PRO A 59 -4.70 -21.72 -33.21
CA PRO A 59 -5.24 -21.44 -34.54
C PRO A 59 -6.24 -22.49 -35.05
N HIS A 60 -6.27 -23.68 -34.44
CA HIS A 60 -7.06 -24.83 -34.87
C HIS A 60 -8.25 -25.13 -33.96
N ILE A 61 -8.65 -24.19 -33.10
CA ILE A 61 -9.80 -24.37 -32.20
C ILE A 61 -11.11 -24.54 -33.01
N PRO A 62 -11.99 -25.49 -32.65
CA PRO A 62 -13.13 -25.86 -33.46
C PRO A 62 -14.32 -24.90 -33.32
N PHE A 63 -15.17 -24.87 -34.36
CA PHE A 63 -16.57 -24.50 -34.21
C PHE A 63 -17.34 -25.69 -33.63
N LEU A 64 -17.88 -25.55 -32.42
CA LEU A 64 -18.67 -26.61 -31.78
C LEU A 64 -20.09 -26.64 -32.35
N ASN A 65 -20.63 -27.84 -32.60
CA ASN A 65 -22.05 -28.02 -32.91
C ASN A 65 -22.87 -27.84 -31.62
N LEU A 66 -23.59 -26.72 -31.52
CA LEU A 66 -24.30 -26.34 -30.30
C LEU A 66 -25.65 -27.07 -30.19
N GLY A 67 -25.71 -28.11 -29.37
CA GLY A 67 -26.97 -28.63 -28.83
C GLY A 67 -27.64 -27.62 -27.88
N VAL A 68 -28.89 -27.89 -27.47
CA VAL A 68 -29.70 -26.98 -26.62
C VAL A 68 -28.96 -26.52 -25.36
N ALA A 69 -28.23 -27.44 -24.68
CA ALA A 69 -27.44 -27.11 -23.48
C ALA A 69 -26.25 -26.17 -23.77
N ASN A 70 -25.53 -26.37 -24.88
CA ASN A 70 -24.37 -25.55 -25.23
C ASN A 70 -24.76 -24.14 -25.72
N ARG A 71 -26.04 -23.90 -26.06
CA ARG A 71 -26.53 -22.55 -26.39
C ARG A 71 -26.58 -21.64 -25.15
N ALA A 72 -26.85 -22.20 -23.98
CA ALA A 72 -26.86 -21.44 -22.73
C ALA A 72 -25.47 -20.87 -22.39
N ASP A 73 -24.41 -21.65 -22.64
CA ASP A 73 -23.01 -21.23 -22.45
C ASP A 73 -22.64 -20.08 -23.41
N LEU A 74 -23.01 -20.21 -24.69
CA LEU A 74 -22.83 -19.13 -25.67
C LEU A 74 -23.52 -17.82 -25.24
N VAL A 75 -24.75 -17.91 -24.73
CA VAL A 75 -25.47 -16.72 -24.23
C VAL A 75 -24.84 -16.19 -22.93
N ALA A 76 -24.30 -17.04 -22.07
CA ALA A 76 -23.59 -16.62 -20.87
C ALA A 76 -22.33 -15.81 -21.21
N ASN A 77 -21.51 -16.28 -22.16
CA ASN A 77 -20.32 -15.57 -22.64
C ASN A 77 -20.68 -14.22 -23.30
N LEU A 78 -21.76 -14.19 -24.09
CA LEU A 78 -22.33 -12.95 -24.64
C LEU A 78 -22.73 -11.96 -23.53
N LEU A 79 -23.53 -12.41 -22.56
CA LEU A 79 -24.01 -11.58 -21.45
C LEU A 79 -22.88 -11.10 -20.54
N LEU A 80 -21.81 -11.88 -20.40
CA LEU A 80 -20.63 -11.54 -19.60
C LEU A 80 -19.88 -10.34 -20.19
N TYR A 81 -19.76 -10.24 -21.52
CA TYR A 81 -19.01 -9.17 -22.19
C TYR A 81 -19.81 -7.90 -22.48
N ILE A 82 -21.15 -7.94 -22.46
CA ILE A 82 -22.00 -6.74 -22.61
C ILE A 82 -21.66 -5.66 -21.58
N PRO A 83 -21.61 -5.95 -20.26
CA PRO A 83 -21.23 -4.94 -19.28
C PRO A 83 -19.76 -4.51 -19.42
N LEU A 84 -18.85 -5.40 -19.82
CA LEU A 84 -17.44 -5.04 -20.03
C LEU A 84 -17.31 -3.97 -21.12
N GLY A 85 -17.90 -4.20 -22.29
CA GLY A 85 -17.91 -3.24 -23.40
C GLY A 85 -18.59 -1.91 -23.03
N PHE A 86 -19.71 -1.97 -22.30
CA PHE A 86 -20.43 -0.79 -21.80
C PHE A 86 -19.59 0.05 -20.83
N LEU A 87 -18.97 -0.61 -19.84
CA LEU A 87 -18.15 0.04 -18.81
C LEU A 87 -16.88 0.66 -19.41
N LEU A 88 -16.17 -0.07 -20.27
CA LEU A 88 -14.95 0.41 -20.96
C LEU A 88 -15.24 1.60 -21.86
N CYS A 89 -16.28 1.51 -22.69
CA CYS A 89 -16.68 2.63 -23.54
C CYS A 89 -17.06 3.86 -22.70
N GLY A 90 -17.79 3.67 -21.60
CA GLY A 90 -18.18 4.78 -20.73
C GLY A 90 -17.06 5.39 -19.90
N PHE A 91 -15.96 4.66 -19.68
CA PHE A 91 -14.74 5.20 -19.11
C PHE A 91 -13.91 5.98 -20.15
N LEU A 92 -13.67 5.38 -21.33
CA LEU A 92 -12.77 5.93 -22.36
C LEU A 92 -13.42 7.07 -23.18
N ALA A 93 -14.65 6.88 -23.66
CA ALA A 93 -15.38 7.90 -24.42
C ALA A 93 -16.00 8.97 -23.50
N GLY A 94 -16.40 8.57 -22.28
CA GLY A 94 -16.97 9.46 -21.26
C GLY A 94 -18.20 10.25 -21.72
N ARG A 95 -18.54 11.32 -20.99
CA ARG A 95 -19.63 12.27 -21.34
C ARG A 95 -19.19 13.40 -22.27
N ARG A 96 -18.00 13.28 -22.89
CA ARG A 96 -17.39 14.37 -23.68
C ARG A 96 -18.21 14.64 -24.94
N ARG A 97 -18.41 15.93 -25.28
CA ARG A 97 -19.18 16.34 -26.46
C ARG A 97 -18.46 16.13 -27.80
N HIS A 98 -17.13 15.97 -27.79
CA HIS A 98 -16.31 15.88 -29.00
C HIS A 98 -16.47 14.52 -29.70
N GLN A 99 -16.92 14.52 -30.96
CA GLN A 99 -17.22 13.30 -31.73
C GLN A 99 -15.99 12.38 -31.89
N TRP A 100 -14.81 12.94 -32.17
CA TRP A 100 -13.58 12.14 -32.34
C TRP A 100 -13.17 11.38 -31.08
N VAL A 101 -13.39 11.95 -29.88
CA VAL A 101 -13.07 11.25 -28.62
C VAL A 101 -14.02 10.07 -28.39
N ARG A 102 -15.27 10.18 -28.85
CA ARG A 102 -16.23 9.07 -28.80
C ARG A 102 -15.85 7.94 -29.75
N ILE A 103 -15.45 8.28 -30.98
CA ILE A 103 -15.03 7.28 -31.97
C ILE A 103 -13.76 6.57 -31.50
N ILE A 104 -12.71 7.33 -31.17
CA ILE A 104 -11.44 6.78 -30.68
C ILE A 104 -11.66 5.99 -29.39
N GLY A 105 -12.41 6.52 -28.43
CA GLY A 105 -12.71 5.83 -27.17
C GLY A 105 -13.48 4.52 -27.37
N SER A 106 -14.41 4.47 -28.32
CA SER A 106 -15.14 3.23 -28.66
C SER A 106 -14.25 2.22 -29.37
N MET A 107 -13.38 2.67 -30.28
CA MET A 107 -12.43 1.82 -30.97
C MET A 107 -11.41 1.21 -30.00
N VAL A 108 -10.87 2.00 -29.08
CA VAL A 108 -9.95 1.52 -28.03
C VAL A 108 -10.68 0.55 -27.09
N ALA A 109 -11.93 0.82 -26.71
CA ALA A 109 -12.72 -0.11 -25.90
C ALA A 109 -12.94 -1.46 -26.59
N LEU A 110 -13.23 -1.44 -27.90
CA LEU A 110 -13.42 -2.65 -28.69
C LEU A 110 -12.12 -3.45 -28.82
N LEU A 111 -11.02 -2.80 -29.24
CA LEU A 111 -9.71 -3.44 -29.36
C LEU A 111 -9.25 -4.05 -28.05
N PHE A 112 -9.45 -3.33 -26.94
CA PHE A 112 -9.14 -3.85 -25.61
C PHE A 112 -10.01 -5.05 -25.24
N SER A 113 -11.31 -5.01 -25.52
CA SER A 113 -12.21 -6.14 -25.23
C SER A 113 -11.85 -7.39 -26.05
N ILE A 114 -11.51 -7.21 -27.34
CA ILE A 114 -11.04 -8.29 -28.22
C ILE A 114 -9.72 -8.87 -27.69
N ALA A 115 -8.77 -8.02 -27.31
CA ALA A 115 -7.49 -8.48 -26.77
C ALA A 115 -7.68 -9.30 -25.49
N ILE A 116 -8.59 -8.88 -24.61
CA ILE A 116 -8.93 -9.62 -23.38
C ILE A 116 -9.59 -10.97 -23.72
N ALA A 117 -10.59 -10.99 -24.60
CA ALA A 117 -11.27 -12.21 -25.07
C ALA A 117 -10.27 -13.24 -25.59
N VAL A 118 -9.44 -12.85 -26.58
CA VAL A 118 -8.42 -13.72 -27.17
C VAL A 118 -7.40 -14.20 -26.12
N SER A 119 -6.97 -13.32 -25.21
CA SER A 119 -5.99 -13.68 -24.18
C SER A 119 -6.55 -14.67 -23.17
N ILE A 120 -7.82 -14.50 -22.76
CA ILE A 120 -8.50 -15.41 -21.83
C ILE A 120 -8.70 -16.76 -22.51
N GLU A 121 -9.23 -16.80 -23.72
CA GLU A 121 -9.46 -18.03 -24.48
C GLU A 121 -8.15 -18.80 -24.70
N PHE A 122 -7.07 -18.10 -25.07
CA PHE A 122 -5.74 -18.71 -25.20
C PHE A 122 -5.28 -19.32 -23.87
N THR A 123 -5.50 -18.61 -22.76
CA THR A 123 -5.10 -19.03 -21.41
C THR A 123 -5.91 -20.23 -20.92
N GLN A 124 -7.17 -20.37 -21.32
CA GLN A 124 -8.03 -21.49 -20.92
C GLN A 124 -7.49 -22.85 -21.38
N GLN A 125 -6.70 -22.91 -22.45
CA GLN A 125 -6.05 -24.16 -22.89
C GLN A 125 -5.21 -24.82 -21.79
N PHE A 126 -4.68 -24.02 -20.86
CA PHE A 126 -3.87 -24.51 -19.74
C PHE A 126 -4.70 -25.03 -18.56
N PHE A 127 -6.03 -24.88 -18.57
CA PHE A 127 -6.88 -25.17 -17.42
C PHE A 127 -7.97 -26.21 -17.77
N ALA A 128 -7.76 -27.48 -17.44
CA ALA A 128 -8.82 -28.51 -17.59
C ALA A 128 -9.87 -28.34 -16.48
N PRO A 129 -11.19 -28.51 -16.69
CA PRO A 129 -11.88 -29.02 -17.88
C PRO A 129 -12.36 -27.93 -18.86
N ARG A 130 -11.74 -26.73 -18.91
CA ARG A 130 -12.18 -25.67 -19.83
C ARG A 130 -11.97 -26.10 -21.28
N THR A 131 -12.98 -25.85 -22.10
CA THR A 131 -12.97 -26.10 -23.54
C THR A 131 -12.90 -24.77 -24.26
N VAL A 132 -11.94 -24.64 -25.17
CA VAL A 132 -11.80 -23.46 -26.03
C VAL A 132 -12.59 -23.64 -27.32
N SER A 133 -13.27 -22.59 -27.78
CA SER A 133 -14.08 -22.65 -28.99
C SER A 133 -14.18 -21.31 -29.73
N LEU A 134 -14.34 -21.38 -31.05
CA LEU A 134 -14.60 -20.17 -31.84
C LEU A 134 -15.94 -19.53 -31.47
N ASN A 135 -16.94 -20.34 -31.10
CA ASN A 135 -18.26 -19.88 -30.71
C ASN A 135 -18.21 -18.90 -29.54
N ASP A 136 -17.40 -19.20 -28.53
CA ASP A 136 -17.23 -18.37 -27.34
C ASP A 136 -16.56 -17.06 -27.69
N LEU A 137 -15.47 -17.11 -28.46
CA LEU A 137 -14.79 -15.90 -28.93
C LEU A 137 -15.73 -14.96 -29.71
N TYR A 138 -16.59 -15.51 -30.60
CA TYR A 138 -17.59 -14.70 -31.29
C TYR A 138 -18.64 -14.11 -30.35
N ALA A 139 -19.10 -14.87 -29.36
CA ALA A 139 -20.06 -14.42 -28.37
C ALA A 139 -19.49 -13.29 -27.50
N GLU A 140 -18.25 -13.43 -27.01
CA GLU A 140 -17.56 -12.41 -26.22
C GLU A 140 -17.36 -11.10 -27.02
N ILE A 141 -16.91 -11.20 -28.28
CA ILE A 141 -16.73 -10.04 -29.15
C ILE A 141 -18.07 -9.36 -29.44
N LEU A 142 -19.11 -10.13 -29.78
CA LEU A 142 -20.45 -9.61 -30.03
C LEU A 142 -21.02 -8.93 -28.78
N GLY A 143 -20.79 -9.51 -27.61
CA GLY A 143 -21.18 -8.96 -26.32
C GLY A 143 -20.53 -7.61 -26.08
N ALA A 144 -19.23 -7.50 -26.30
CA ALA A 144 -18.50 -6.25 -26.19
C ALA A 144 -19.04 -5.16 -27.15
N VAL A 145 -19.34 -5.52 -28.41
CA VAL A 145 -19.93 -4.61 -29.40
C VAL A 145 -21.30 -4.12 -28.94
N LEU A 146 -22.19 -5.02 -28.51
CA LEU A 146 -23.51 -4.67 -27.99
C LEU A 146 -23.41 -3.76 -26.76
N GLY A 147 -22.45 -4.02 -25.86
CA GLY A 147 -22.15 -3.16 -24.72
C GLY A 147 -21.74 -1.74 -25.12
N ILE A 148 -20.86 -1.61 -26.12
CA ILE A 148 -20.43 -0.32 -26.68
C ILE A 148 -21.61 0.42 -27.32
N VAL A 149 -22.42 -0.26 -28.14
CA VAL A 149 -23.63 0.31 -28.76
C VAL A 149 -24.61 0.79 -27.69
N LEU A 150 -24.83 -0.01 -26.65
CA LEU A 150 -25.69 0.33 -25.52
C LEU A 150 -25.21 1.59 -24.79
N TRP A 151 -23.89 1.76 -24.61
CA TRP A 151 -23.34 3.00 -24.06
C TRP A 151 -23.61 4.20 -24.97
N LEU A 152 -23.40 4.06 -26.27
CA LEU A 152 -23.59 5.14 -27.24
C LEU A 152 -25.05 5.60 -27.34
N VAL A 153 -26.02 4.67 -27.21
CA VAL A 153 -27.46 4.95 -27.28
C VAL A 153 -28.02 5.42 -25.93
N ALA A 154 -27.72 4.70 -24.84
CA ALA A 154 -28.40 4.85 -23.56
C ALA A 154 -27.48 5.28 -22.39
N GLY A 155 -26.16 5.30 -22.56
CA GLY A 155 -25.20 5.51 -21.47
C GLY A 155 -25.43 6.77 -20.65
N ARG A 156 -25.85 7.88 -21.28
CA ARG A 156 -26.21 9.12 -20.56
C ARG A 156 -27.41 8.92 -19.62
N ARG A 157 -28.47 8.27 -20.11
CA ARG A 157 -29.68 7.97 -19.34
C ARG A 157 -29.36 7.00 -18.20
N THR A 158 -28.52 5.99 -18.45
CA THR A 158 -28.10 5.02 -17.43
C THR A 158 -27.34 5.68 -16.28
N VAL A 159 -26.37 6.56 -16.56
CA VAL A 159 -25.64 7.25 -15.49
C VAL A 159 -26.53 8.25 -14.75
N GLN A 160 -27.47 8.90 -15.44
CA GLN A 160 -28.49 9.75 -14.79
C GLN A 160 -29.40 8.93 -13.86
N LEU A 161 -29.87 7.76 -14.30
CA LEU A 161 -30.67 6.83 -13.52
C LEU A 161 -29.92 6.41 -12.25
N VAL A 162 -28.67 5.97 -12.37
CA VAL A 162 -27.81 5.58 -11.23
C VAL A 162 -27.57 6.76 -10.29
N SER A 163 -27.36 7.97 -10.81
CA SER A 163 -27.20 9.16 -9.97
C SER A 163 -28.48 9.50 -9.20
N THR A 164 -29.65 9.31 -9.83
CA THR A 164 -30.97 9.51 -9.20
C THR A 164 -31.18 8.52 -8.05
N ILE A 165 -30.80 7.25 -8.27
CA ILE A 165 -30.84 6.21 -7.23
C ILE A 165 -29.96 6.57 -6.04
N TYR A 166 -28.76 7.09 -6.29
CA TYR A 166 -27.81 7.46 -5.24
C TYR A 166 -28.22 8.70 -4.42
N ILE A 167 -28.97 9.63 -5.03
CA ILE A 167 -29.51 10.82 -4.34
C ILE A 167 -30.64 10.42 -3.38
N GLY A 168 -31.36 9.33 -3.67
CA GLY A 168 -32.45 8.82 -2.85
C GLY A 168 -33.77 9.57 -3.06
N GLY A 169 -34.83 9.14 -2.36
CA GLY A 169 -36.14 9.78 -2.42
C GLY A 169 -37.10 9.18 -3.45
N GLU A 170 -38.13 9.94 -3.84
CA GLU A 170 -39.24 9.43 -4.64
C GLU A 170 -38.83 8.96 -6.05
N GLN A 171 -37.97 9.72 -6.73
CA GLN A 171 -37.47 9.37 -8.05
C GLN A 171 -36.55 8.14 -8.00
N ALA A 172 -35.79 7.95 -6.91
CA ALA A 172 -34.99 6.75 -6.68
C ALA A 172 -35.87 5.50 -6.51
N ARG A 173 -36.97 5.60 -5.74
CA ARG A 173 -37.95 4.51 -5.58
C ARG A 173 -38.52 4.07 -6.93
N HIS A 174 -38.91 5.01 -7.78
CA HIS A 174 -39.41 4.70 -9.12
C HIS A 174 -38.34 4.07 -10.02
N ALA A 175 -37.12 4.60 -10.02
CA ALA A 175 -36.01 4.04 -10.78
C ALA A 175 -35.64 2.62 -10.34
N ILE A 176 -35.64 2.33 -9.03
CA ILE A 176 -35.38 0.99 -8.48
C ILE A 176 -36.48 0.02 -8.90
N LEU A 177 -37.74 0.42 -8.83
CA LEU A 177 -38.86 -0.44 -9.25
C LEU A 177 -38.85 -0.70 -10.76
N LEU A 178 -38.44 0.27 -11.58
CA LEU A 178 -38.24 0.06 -13.01
C LEU A 178 -37.11 -0.95 -13.29
N ILE A 179 -35.96 -0.81 -12.60
CA ILE A 179 -34.86 -1.77 -12.69
C ILE A 179 -35.31 -3.16 -12.24
N TYR A 180 -36.09 -3.24 -11.16
CA TYR A 180 -36.65 -4.49 -10.66
C TYR A 180 -37.58 -5.13 -11.70
N GLY A 181 -38.46 -4.35 -12.35
CA GLY A 181 -39.33 -4.85 -13.42
C GLY A 181 -38.57 -5.40 -14.62
N LEU A 182 -37.51 -4.70 -15.04
CA LEU A 182 -36.62 -5.18 -16.10
C LEU A 182 -35.88 -6.46 -15.67
N ALA A 183 -35.35 -6.50 -14.45
CA ALA A 183 -34.65 -7.66 -13.91
C ALA A 183 -35.59 -8.88 -13.80
N TYR A 184 -36.83 -8.67 -13.35
CA TYR A 184 -37.84 -9.73 -13.27
C TYR A 184 -38.14 -10.32 -14.66
N LEU A 185 -38.32 -9.48 -15.69
CA LEU A 185 -38.54 -9.96 -17.06
C LEU A 185 -37.32 -10.71 -17.62
N LEU A 186 -36.11 -10.18 -17.42
CA LEU A 186 -34.88 -10.83 -17.87
C LEU A 186 -34.66 -12.18 -17.18
N LEU A 187 -34.82 -12.23 -15.85
CA LEU A 187 -34.71 -13.46 -15.06
C LEU A 187 -35.80 -14.49 -15.41
N SER A 188 -36.99 -14.02 -15.80
CA SER A 188 -38.08 -14.88 -16.27
C SER A 188 -37.79 -15.54 -17.61
N LEU A 189 -36.67 -15.24 -18.28
CA LEU A 189 -36.26 -15.85 -19.55
C LEU A 189 -34.93 -16.60 -19.44
N PHE A 190 -34.28 -16.55 -18.28
CA PHE A 190 -33.02 -17.25 -18.02
C PHE A 190 -33.24 -18.78 -17.97
N PRO A 191 -32.40 -19.63 -18.58
CA PRO A 191 -31.06 -19.37 -19.14
C PRO A 191 -31.01 -19.04 -20.64
N TYR A 192 -32.13 -18.67 -21.27
CA TYR A 192 -32.23 -18.29 -22.70
C TYR A 192 -31.96 -19.43 -23.71
N ASP A 193 -32.22 -20.69 -23.31
CA ASP A 193 -32.18 -21.88 -24.16
C ASP A 193 -33.43 -22.01 -25.04
N PHE A 194 -33.61 -21.06 -25.97
CA PHE A 194 -34.77 -21.03 -26.87
C PHE A 194 -34.79 -22.22 -27.84
N LEU A 195 -36.00 -22.77 -28.04
CA LEU A 195 -36.30 -23.86 -28.98
C LEU A 195 -36.37 -23.29 -30.41
N LEU A 196 -35.58 -23.87 -31.33
CA LEU A 196 -35.43 -23.38 -32.71
C LEU A 196 -35.97 -24.34 -33.77
N SER A 197 -36.20 -25.62 -33.45
CA SER A 197 -36.73 -26.63 -34.38
C SER A 197 -37.99 -27.30 -33.85
N LEU A 198 -38.82 -27.83 -34.76
CA LEU A 198 -40.05 -28.55 -34.39
C LEU A 198 -39.75 -29.80 -33.55
N ASP A 199 -38.66 -30.51 -33.83
CA ASP A 199 -38.23 -31.68 -33.06
C ASP A 199 -37.91 -31.32 -31.59
N GLU A 200 -37.32 -30.14 -31.35
CA GLU A 200 -37.05 -29.62 -30.01
C GLU A 200 -38.37 -29.30 -29.26
N TYR A 201 -39.39 -28.80 -29.97
CA TYR A 201 -40.73 -28.58 -29.40
C TYR A 201 -41.45 -29.89 -29.05
N GLU A 202 -41.33 -30.92 -29.89
CA GLU A 202 -41.88 -32.25 -29.62
C GLU A 202 -41.20 -32.88 -28.39
N GLY A 203 -39.87 -32.77 -28.30
CA GLY A 203 -39.11 -33.18 -27.12
C GLY A 203 -39.56 -32.48 -25.84
N LYS A 204 -39.84 -31.16 -25.90
CA LYS A 204 -40.40 -30.43 -24.76
C LYS A 204 -41.80 -30.90 -24.38
N TRP A 205 -42.66 -31.23 -25.34
CA TRP A 205 -44.01 -31.73 -25.07
C TRP A 205 -43.98 -33.03 -24.26
N LEU A 206 -43.03 -33.92 -24.58
CA LEU A 206 -42.84 -35.20 -23.90
C LEU A 206 -42.12 -35.07 -22.53
N SER A 207 -41.41 -33.97 -22.29
CA SER A 207 -40.59 -33.76 -21.09
C SER A 207 -41.36 -33.49 -19.78
N GLY A 208 -42.69 -33.29 -19.85
CA GLY A 208 -43.53 -33.01 -18.68
C GLY A 208 -43.37 -31.59 -18.10
N HIS A 209 -42.71 -30.66 -18.80
CA HIS A 209 -42.57 -29.25 -18.41
C HIS A 209 -43.80 -28.38 -18.73
N ILE A 210 -44.79 -28.94 -19.45
CA ILE A 210 -46.01 -28.24 -19.88
C ILE A 210 -47.22 -28.86 -19.17
N GLY A 211 -48.10 -28.02 -18.63
CA GLY A 211 -49.38 -28.46 -18.07
C GLY A 211 -50.46 -27.39 -18.11
N LEU A 212 -51.71 -27.78 -18.31
CA LEU A 212 -52.84 -26.83 -18.38
C LEU A 212 -53.02 -26.06 -17.06
N LEU A 213 -52.90 -26.74 -15.91
CA LEU A 213 -52.93 -26.11 -14.58
C LEU A 213 -51.60 -26.30 -13.85
N PHE A 214 -51.12 -27.53 -13.74
CA PHE A 214 -49.82 -27.88 -13.15
C PHE A 214 -49.02 -28.73 -14.12
N ALA A 215 -47.72 -28.46 -14.25
CA ALA A 215 -46.82 -29.27 -15.06
C ALA A 215 -46.48 -30.62 -14.36
N PRO A 216 -46.53 -31.77 -15.05
CA PRO A 216 -46.27 -33.09 -14.46
C PRO A 216 -44.94 -33.23 -13.72
N LEU A 217 -43.87 -32.58 -14.22
CA LEU A 217 -42.51 -32.64 -13.64
C LEU A 217 -42.42 -32.08 -12.21
N CYS A 218 -43.41 -31.29 -11.79
CA CYS A 218 -43.29 -30.45 -10.61
C CYS A 218 -43.76 -31.14 -9.29
N GLY A 219 -44.45 -32.29 -9.37
CA GLY A 219 -44.80 -33.14 -8.21
C GLY A 219 -45.71 -32.50 -7.15
N SER A 220 -45.77 -33.08 -5.94
CA SER A 220 -46.61 -32.60 -4.82
C SER A 220 -46.17 -31.26 -4.21
N GLY A 221 -44.97 -30.77 -4.56
CA GLY A 221 -44.40 -29.51 -4.09
C GLY A 221 -44.77 -28.27 -4.90
N CYS A 222 -45.55 -28.40 -5.98
CA CYS A 222 -45.82 -27.28 -6.90
C CYS A 222 -46.47 -26.06 -6.26
N MET A 223 -47.36 -26.27 -5.30
CA MET A 223 -48.07 -25.18 -4.64
C MET A 223 -47.10 -24.25 -3.89
N TRP A 224 -46.03 -24.80 -3.30
CA TRP A 224 -45.03 -24.02 -2.58
C TRP A 224 -44.15 -23.17 -3.51
N LYS A 225 -43.95 -23.61 -4.76
CA LYS A 225 -43.18 -22.86 -5.77
C LYS A 225 -43.91 -21.61 -6.29
N LEU A 226 -45.23 -21.55 -6.15
CA LEU A 226 -46.04 -20.39 -6.57
C LEU A 226 -45.94 -19.22 -5.57
N ILE A 227 -45.58 -19.47 -4.30
CA ILE A 227 -45.50 -18.41 -3.28
C ILE A 227 -44.39 -17.39 -3.63
N PRO A 228 -43.15 -17.81 -3.96
CA PRO A 228 -42.14 -16.88 -4.46
C PRO A 228 -42.58 -16.08 -5.69
N GLU A 229 -43.35 -16.67 -6.61
CA GLU A 229 -43.88 -15.96 -7.78
C GLU A 229 -44.85 -14.84 -7.37
N VAL A 230 -45.79 -15.13 -6.48
CA VAL A 230 -46.75 -14.14 -5.92
C VAL A 230 -45.97 -12.97 -5.31
N LEU A 231 -44.99 -13.26 -4.46
CA LEU A 231 -44.18 -12.25 -3.77
C LEU A 231 -43.33 -11.43 -4.76
N ALA A 232 -42.79 -12.07 -5.80
CA ALA A 232 -41.98 -11.39 -6.82
C ALA A 232 -42.79 -10.43 -7.69
N VAL A 233 -44.10 -10.65 -7.87
CA VAL A 233 -44.97 -9.76 -8.66
C VAL A 233 -45.49 -8.56 -7.84
N MET A 234 -45.58 -8.66 -6.51
CA MET A 234 -46.10 -7.57 -5.67
C MET A 234 -45.42 -6.20 -5.90
N PRO A 235 -44.08 -6.09 -6.03
CA PRO A 235 -43.43 -4.81 -6.32
C PRO A 235 -43.80 -4.22 -7.69
N LEU A 236 -44.17 -5.05 -8.68
CA LEU A 236 -44.61 -4.59 -9.99
C LEU A 236 -45.98 -3.90 -9.91
N ALA A 237 -46.86 -4.38 -9.04
CA ALA A 237 -48.13 -3.72 -8.75
C ALA A 237 -47.92 -2.32 -8.17
N ILE A 238 -46.95 -2.19 -7.27
CA ILE A 238 -46.55 -0.90 -6.69
C ILE A 238 -46.01 0.04 -7.77
N LEU A 239 -45.32 -0.46 -8.80
CA LEU A 239 -44.84 0.35 -9.91
C LEU A 239 -46.00 0.86 -10.79
N LEU A 240 -46.92 -0.04 -11.17
CA LEU A 240 -47.97 0.22 -12.17
C LEU A 240 -49.17 0.99 -11.60
N PHE A 241 -49.59 0.68 -10.37
CA PHE A 241 -50.80 1.25 -9.76
C PHE A 241 -50.53 2.43 -8.81
N ARG A 242 -49.27 2.88 -8.74
CA ARG A 242 -48.87 4.02 -7.89
C ARG A 242 -49.66 5.29 -8.14
N SER A 243 -49.86 5.63 -9.40
CA SER A 243 -50.57 6.84 -9.83
C SER A 243 -52.10 6.67 -9.80
N LEU A 244 -52.58 5.47 -9.46
CA LEU A 244 -53.99 5.07 -9.46
C LEU A 244 -54.33 4.31 -8.17
N PRO A 245 -54.17 4.93 -6.98
CA PRO A 245 -54.31 4.24 -5.69
C PRO A 245 -55.71 3.64 -5.45
N HIS A 246 -56.73 4.09 -6.19
CA HIS A 246 -58.12 3.61 -6.07
C HIS A 246 -58.57 2.75 -7.25
N ALA A 247 -57.67 2.34 -8.15
CA ALA A 247 -58.01 1.43 -9.26
C ALA A 247 -58.61 0.12 -8.74
N PRO A 248 -59.72 -0.39 -9.29
CA PRO A 248 -60.39 -1.59 -8.79
C PRO A 248 -59.43 -2.79 -8.79
N LEU A 249 -59.45 -3.62 -7.73
CA LEU A 249 -58.56 -4.78 -7.59
C LEU A 249 -58.69 -5.77 -8.75
N PHE A 250 -59.85 -5.79 -9.41
CA PHE A 250 -60.06 -6.56 -10.64
C PHE A 250 -59.15 -6.12 -11.80
N LEU A 251 -58.86 -4.82 -11.94
CA LEU A 251 -57.92 -4.33 -12.96
C LEU A 251 -56.49 -4.81 -12.66
N ALA A 252 -56.08 -4.82 -11.38
CA ALA A 252 -54.82 -5.40 -10.96
C ALA A 252 -54.75 -6.91 -11.28
N ALA A 253 -55.83 -7.65 -11.00
CA ALA A 253 -55.93 -9.08 -11.33
C ALA A 253 -55.74 -9.33 -12.84
N ILE A 254 -56.43 -8.57 -13.70
CA ILE A 254 -56.30 -8.68 -15.16
C ILE A 254 -54.87 -8.38 -15.62
N THR A 255 -54.25 -7.31 -15.11
CA THR A 255 -52.87 -6.98 -15.49
C THR A 255 -51.87 -8.06 -15.08
N GLY A 256 -52.05 -8.68 -13.90
CA GLY A 256 -51.24 -9.81 -13.46
C GLY A 256 -51.48 -11.07 -14.31
N ALA A 257 -52.73 -11.34 -14.71
CA ALA A 257 -53.06 -12.44 -15.60
C ALA A 257 -52.47 -12.25 -17.01
N MET A 258 -52.55 -11.04 -17.57
CA MET A 258 -51.93 -10.71 -18.87
C MET A 258 -50.40 -10.85 -18.82
N LEU A 259 -49.77 -10.42 -17.72
CA LEU A 259 -48.35 -10.65 -17.48
C LEU A 259 -48.03 -12.15 -17.38
N GLY A 260 -48.89 -12.92 -16.72
CA GLY A 260 -48.80 -14.37 -16.66
C GLY A 260 -48.88 -15.02 -18.04
N ILE A 261 -49.88 -14.69 -18.85
CA ILE A 261 -50.02 -15.20 -20.21
C ILE A 261 -48.77 -14.90 -21.04
N LEU A 262 -48.24 -13.68 -20.96
CA LEU A 262 -47.02 -13.30 -21.67
C LEU A 262 -45.81 -14.14 -21.21
N ILE A 263 -45.58 -14.24 -19.90
CA ILE A 263 -44.40 -14.97 -19.38
C ILE A 263 -44.53 -16.47 -19.63
N GLU A 264 -45.69 -17.07 -19.40
CA GLU A 264 -45.92 -18.49 -19.66
C GLU A 264 -45.79 -18.83 -21.15
N GLY A 265 -46.22 -17.92 -22.03
CA GLY A 265 -46.03 -18.02 -23.47
C GLY A 265 -44.57 -17.93 -23.89
N LEU A 266 -43.78 -17.06 -23.25
CA LEU A 266 -42.34 -16.99 -23.50
C LEU A 266 -41.60 -18.20 -22.91
N GLN A 267 -41.98 -18.65 -21.72
CA GLN A 267 -41.47 -19.87 -21.08
C GLN A 267 -41.76 -21.11 -21.91
N PHE A 268 -42.88 -21.16 -22.64
CA PHE A 268 -43.18 -22.22 -23.60
C PHE A 268 -42.09 -22.35 -24.68
N ALA A 269 -41.48 -21.26 -25.12
CA ALA A 269 -40.41 -21.26 -26.13
C ALA A 269 -39.01 -21.60 -25.60
N ILE A 270 -38.85 -21.85 -24.29
CA ILE A 270 -37.56 -22.10 -23.62
C ILE A 270 -37.45 -23.58 -23.21
N ALA A 271 -36.38 -24.29 -23.57
CA ALA A 271 -36.31 -25.75 -23.35
C ALA A 271 -36.42 -26.16 -21.87
N SER A 272 -35.69 -25.49 -20.99
CA SER A 272 -35.73 -25.68 -19.52
C SER A 272 -36.91 -24.99 -18.82
N GLY A 273 -37.73 -24.25 -19.58
CA GLY A 273 -38.83 -23.45 -19.06
C GLY A 273 -40.06 -24.27 -18.71
N VAL A 274 -40.56 -24.11 -17.48
CA VAL A 274 -41.83 -24.71 -17.03
C VAL A 274 -42.98 -23.76 -17.39
N SER A 275 -43.96 -24.26 -18.15
CA SER A 275 -45.15 -23.50 -18.55
C SER A 275 -46.41 -24.12 -17.94
N GLN A 276 -47.11 -23.38 -17.08
CA GLN A 276 -48.29 -23.87 -16.37
C GLN A 276 -49.36 -22.80 -16.08
N GLY A 277 -50.64 -23.16 -16.19
CA GLY A 277 -51.75 -22.23 -15.94
C GLY A 277 -51.81 -21.71 -14.50
N ALA A 278 -51.33 -22.47 -13.51
CA ALA A 278 -51.27 -22.01 -12.12
C ALA A 278 -50.37 -20.77 -11.92
N SER A 279 -49.34 -20.61 -12.74
CA SER A 279 -48.46 -19.45 -12.71
C SER A 279 -49.10 -18.19 -13.31
N ILE A 280 -50.18 -18.32 -14.10
CA ILE A 280 -51.02 -17.18 -14.51
C ILE A 280 -51.83 -16.68 -13.30
N VAL A 281 -52.40 -17.61 -12.55
CA VAL A 281 -53.19 -17.31 -11.34
C VAL A 281 -52.31 -16.73 -10.23
N SER A 282 -51.13 -17.29 -9.99
CA SER A 282 -50.18 -16.79 -8.99
C SER A 282 -49.79 -15.32 -9.25
N ARG A 283 -49.52 -14.95 -10.50
CA ARG A 283 -49.17 -13.57 -10.88
C ARG A 283 -50.38 -12.63 -10.81
N ALA A 284 -51.58 -13.10 -11.12
CA ALA A 284 -52.81 -12.33 -10.88
C ALA A 284 -53.00 -12.01 -9.39
N ILE A 285 -52.82 -13.03 -8.52
CA ILE A 285 -52.89 -12.87 -7.06
C ILE A 285 -51.79 -11.91 -6.55
N GLY A 286 -50.54 -12.08 -7.01
CA GLY A 286 -49.43 -11.21 -6.63
C GLY A 286 -49.66 -9.75 -7.01
N MET A 287 -50.24 -9.49 -8.19
CA MET A 287 -50.60 -8.15 -8.63
C MET A 287 -51.73 -7.54 -7.78
N MET A 288 -52.76 -8.33 -7.45
CA MET A 288 -53.84 -7.91 -6.55
C MET A 288 -53.34 -7.59 -5.14
N LEU A 289 -52.50 -8.46 -4.56
CA LEU A 289 -51.96 -8.28 -3.22
C LEU A 289 -51.04 -7.05 -3.14
N GLY A 290 -50.20 -6.83 -4.16
CA GLY A 290 -49.35 -5.64 -4.21
C GLY A 290 -50.15 -4.32 -4.32
N ALA A 291 -51.21 -4.30 -5.13
CA ALA A 291 -52.12 -3.15 -5.23
C ALA A 291 -52.89 -2.90 -3.92
N SER A 292 -53.35 -3.97 -3.26
CA SER A 292 -54.02 -3.90 -1.96
C SER A 292 -53.08 -3.39 -0.85
N LEU A 293 -51.86 -3.92 -0.79
CA LEU A 293 -50.83 -3.51 0.16
C LEU A 293 -50.50 -2.01 0.04
N MET A 294 -50.49 -1.47 -1.17
CA MET A 294 -50.24 -0.05 -1.41
C MET A 294 -51.34 0.85 -0.83
N ARG A 295 -52.61 0.43 -0.90
CA ARG A 295 -53.73 1.13 -0.26
C ARG A 295 -53.56 1.15 1.25
N PHE A 296 -53.30 -0.01 1.83
CA PHE A 296 -53.11 -0.17 3.27
C PHE A 296 -51.91 0.65 3.80
N ILE A 297 -50.76 0.61 3.11
CA ILE A 297 -49.55 1.36 3.48
C ILE A 297 -49.78 2.88 3.47
N SER A 298 -50.66 3.39 2.61
CA SER A 298 -50.95 4.83 2.52
C SER A 298 -51.74 5.38 3.71
N GLU A 299 -52.40 4.51 4.49
CA GLU A 299 -53.24 4.88 5.63
C GLU A 299 -52.50 4.76 6.98
N ILE A 300 -51.27 4.24 6.99
CA ILE A 300 -50.49 3.97 8.20
C ILE A 300 -49.64 5.18 8.63
N ASP A 301 -49.77 5.60 9.90
CA ASP A 301 -48.82 6.55 10.50
C ASP A 301 -47.50 5.83 10.90
N TRP A 302 -46.52 5.96 10.02
CA TRP A 302 -45.18 5.39 10.18
C TRP A 302 -44.44 5.87 11.45
N ARG A 303 -44.86 6.98 12.08
CA ARG A 303 -44.26 7.47 13.33
C ARG A 303 -44.58 6.56 14.51
N TRP A 304 -45.79 6.00 14.56
CA TRP A 304 -46.22 5.10 15.62
C TRP A 304 -45.55 3.73 15.54
N ILE A 305 -45.33 3.21 14.33
CA ILE A 305 -44.63 1.92 14.13
C ILE A 305 -43.16 2.02 14.54
N ARG A 306 -42.53 3.18 14.31
CA ARG A 306 -41.10 3.42 14.53
C ARG A 306 -40.63 3.12 15.96
N GLN A 307 -41.49 3.29 16.97
CA GLN A 307 -41.13 3.02 18.37
C GLN A 307 -41.10 1.53 18.71
N TYR A 308 -41.82 0.68 17.95
CA TYR A 308 -41.90 -0.76 18.19
C TYR A 308 -40.89 -1.57 17.36
N THR A 309 -40.18 -0.95 16.40
CA THR A 309 -39.31 -1.67 15.46
C THR A 309 -38.19 -2.46 16.14
N ARG A 310 -37.61 -1.95 17.24
CA ARG A 310 -36.59 -2.68 17.99
C ARG A 310 -37.15 -3.92 18.70
N GLY A 311 -38.35 -3.81 19.26
CA GLY A 311 -39.05 -4.95 19.86
C GLY A 311 -39.38 -6.02 18.81
N ILE A 312 -39.87 -5.59 17.64
CA ILE A 312 -40.14 -6.47 16.50
C ILE A 312 -38.87 -7.19 16.03
N VAL A 313 -37.74 -6.48 15.93
CA VAL A 313 -36.45 -7.11 15.57
C VAL A 313 -36.03 -8.14 16.62
N LEU A 314 -36.10 -7.83 17.92
CA LEU A 314 -35.71 -8.79 18.97
C LEU A 314 -36.58 -10.05 18.98
N ILE A 315 -37.90 -9.88 18.84
CA ILE A 315 -38.85 -11.01 18.77
C ILE A 315 -38.65 -11.79 17.47
N GLY A 316 -38.32 -11.13 16.36
CA GLY A 316 -38.13 -11.73 15.05
C GLY A 316 -36.83 -12.52 14.87
N ILE A 317 -35.80 -12.29 15.70
CA ILE A 317 -34.50 -12.97 15.60
C ILE A 317 -34.64 -14.48 15.83
N LEU A 318 -35.32 -14.91 16.91
CA LEU A 318 -35.40 -16.34 17.25
C LEU A 318 -36.15 -17.16 16.18
N PRO A 319 -37.35 -16.77 15.72
CA PRO A 319 -38.03 -17.46 14.63
C PRO A 319 -37.22 -17.46 13.33
N TYR A 320 -36.52 -16.34 13.03
CA TYR A 320 -35.66 -16.25 11.86
C TYR A 320 -34.50 -17.25 11.92
N LEU A 321 -33.81 -17.37 13.05
CA LEU A 321 -32.72 -18.34 13.22
C LEU A 321 -33.21 -19.79 13.10
N CYS A 322 -34.37 -20.11 13.69
CA CYS A 322 -34.99 -21.42 13.53
C CYS A 322 -35.34 -21.71 12.06
N LEU A 323 -35.93 -20.74 11.36
CA LEU A 323 -36.25 -20.85 9.94
C LEU A 323 -34.97 -21.02 9.10
N LEU A 324 -33.92 -20.28 9.41
CA LEU A 324 -32.63 -20.34 8.70
C LEU A 324 -31.99 -21.73 8.83
N ALA A 325 -32.01 -22.33 10.01
CA ALA A 325 -31.54 -23.70 10.24
C ALA A 325 -32.41 -24.74 9.50
N LEU A 326 -33.74 -24.59 9.54
CA LEU A 326 -34.69 -25.49 8.88
C LEU A 326 -34.54 -25.47 7.35
N VAL A 327 -34.43 -24.28 6.77
CA VAL A 327 -34.29 -24.06 5.33
C VAL A 327 -32.90 -24.48 4.81
N ASN A 328 -31.88 -24.48 5.67
CA ASN A 328 -30.55 -25.05 5.36
C ASN A 328 -30.43 -26.54 5.70
N HIS A 329 -31.56 -27.23 5.91
CA HIS A 329 -31.63 -28.68 6.07
C HIS A 329 -30.88 -29.26 7.29
N TRP A 330 -30.69 -28.48 8.36
CA TRP A 330 -30.02 -28.98 9.58
C TRP A 330 -30.77 -30.15 10.26
N PHE A 331 -32.07 -30.29 10.01
CA PHE A 331 -32.92 -31.32 10.62
C PHE A 331 -33.31 -32.45 9.64
N SER A 332 -32.68 -32.53 8.46
CA SER A 332 -33.09 -33.48 7.41
C SER A 332 -32.40 -34.84 7.46
N GLY A 333 -31.58 -35.12 8.48
CA GLY A 333 -30.86 -36.39 8.61
C GLY A 333 -30.13 -36.50 9.94
N ASP A 334 -29.53 -37.67 10.17
CA ASP A 334 -28.73 -37.95 11.36
C ASP A 334 -27.45 -37.09 11.38
N TRP A 335 -26.89 -36.93 12.58
CA TRP A 335 -25.67 -36.15 12.79
C TRP A 335 -24.46 -37.09 12.84
N TYR A 336 -23.39 -36.71 12.14
CA TYR A 336 -22.09 -37.36 12.19
C TYR A 336 -21.35 -37.06 13.50
N SER A 337 -20.33 -37.88 13.79
CA SER A 337 -19.39 -37.60 14.86
C SER A 337 -18.45 -36.44 14.48
N ILE A 338 -17.82 -35.80 15.48
CA ILE A 338 -16.92 -34.67 15.24
C ILE A 338 -15.69 -35.09 14.42
N SER A 339 -15.21 -36.34 14.56
CA SER A 339 -14.07 -36.84 13.76
C SER A 339 -14.43 -36.93 12.27
N ASP A 340 -15.59 -37.49 11.93
CA ASP A 340 -16.03 -37.60 10.54
C ASP A 340 -16.26 -36.21 9.90
N ALA A 341 -16.65 -35.23 10.71
CA ALA A 341 -16.82 -33.85 10.27
C ALA A 341 -15.48 -33.14 9.95
N ILE A 342 -14.38 -33.54 10.60
CA ILE A 342 -13.02 -33.04 10.30
C ILE A 342 -12.54 -33.64 8.98
N ASP A 343 -12.74 -34.94 8.76
CA ASP A 343 -12.36 -35.58 7.49
C ASP A 343 -13.08 -34.95 6.29
N ARG A 344 -14.37 -34.61 6.45
CA ARG A 344 -15.16 -33.88 5.44
C ARG A 344 -14.68 -32.45 5.20
N LEU A 345 -13.97 -31.83 6.15
CA LEU A 345 -13.43 -30.48 5.99
C LEU A 345 -12.29 -30.46 4.96
N ASP A 346 -11.47 -31.52 4.91
CA ASP A 346 -10.35 -31.65 3.98
C ASP A 346 -10.81 -31.83 2.52
N GLU A 347 -12.03 -32.33 2.32
CA GLU A 347 -12.66 -32.48 1.00
C GLU A 347 -13.25 -31.15 0.47
N ILE A 348 -13.39 -30.12 1.30
CA ILE A 348 -13.98 -28.83 0.89
C ILE A 348 -13.02 -28.03 0.01
N ARG A 349 -13.55 -27.51 -1.10
CA ARG A 349 -12.89 -26.52 -1.94
C ARG A 349 -13.34 -25.12 -1.53
N PHE A 350 -12.41 -24.33 -0.98
CA PHE A 350 -12.66 -22.98 -0.48
C PHE A 350 -12.71 -21.89 -1.56
N LEU A 351 -12.47 -22.26 -2.82
CA LEU A 351 -12.45 -21.32 -3.93
C LEU A 351 -13.87 -20.78 -4.21
N PRO A 352 -14.11 -19.46 -4.20
CA PRO A 352 -15.44 -18.90 -4.42
C PRO A 352 -16.08 -19.35 -5.74
N PHE A 353 -17.36 -19.70 -5.71
CA PHE A 353 -18.14 -20.21 -6.85
C PHE A 353 -17.67 -21.55 -7.43
N TYR A 354 -16.73 -22.27 -6.78
CA TYR A 354 -16.27 -23.58 -7.25
C TYR A 354 -17.42 -24.57 -7.45
N TYR A 355 -18.30 -24.70 -6.46
CA TYR A 355 -19.45 -25.62 -6.56
C TYR A 355 -20.51 -25.15 -7.56
N HIS A 356 -20.65 -23.83 -7.75
CA HIS A 356 -21.59 -23.27 -8.73
C HIS A 356 -21.15 -23.58 -10.17
N TYR A 357 -19.85 -23.68 -10.43
CA TYR A 357 -19.29 -24.02 -11.74
C TYR A 357 -19.66 -25.44 -12.21
N TYR A 358 -19.72 -26.42 -11.29
CA TYR A 358 -20.05 -27.81 -11.62
C TYR A 358 -21.57 -28.09 -11.64
N THR A 359 -22.40 -27.04 -11.63
CA THR A 359 -23.85 -27.14 -11.74
C THR A 359 -24.34 -26.36 -12.95
N SER A 360 -25.56 -26.66 -13.43
CA SER A 360 -26.13 -25.85 -14.51
C SER A 360 -26.34 -24.41 -14.07
N GLU A 361 -26.26 -23.48 -15.03
CA GLU A 361 -26.36 -22.04 -14.83
C GLU A 361 -27.66 -21.68 -14.10
N GLN A 362 -28.76 -22.38 -14.43
CA GLN A 362 -30.06 -22.22 -13.78
C GLN A 362 -30.02 -22.61 -12.30
N ARG A 363 -29.38 -23.73 -11.95
CA ARG A 363 -29.27 -24.19 -10.55
C ARG A 363 -28.35 -23.26 -9.75
N ALA A 364 -27.24 -22.84 -10.34
CA ALA A 364 -26.33 -21.88 -9.74
C ALA A 364 -27.04 -20.54 -9.44
N LEU A 365 -27.84 -20.03 -10.37
CA LEU A 365 -28.60 -18.79 -10.18
C LEU A 365 -29.70 -18.94 -9.11
N ILE A 366 -30.45 -20.05 -9.12
CA ILE A 366 -31.47 -20.32 -8.09
C ILE A 366 -30.81 -20.41 -6.70
N SER A 367 -29.68 -21.11 -6.59
CA SER A 367 -28.89 -21.18 -5.36
C SER A 367 -28.46 -19.79 -4.88
N LEU A 368 -27.87 -18.99 -5.78
CA LEU A 368 -27.45 -17.61 -5.48
C LEU A 368 -28.62 -16.75 -4.98
N LEU A 369 -29.76 -16.78 -5.67
CA LEU A 369 -30.95 -15.99 -5.31
C LEU A 369 -31.57 -16.47 -4.00
N PHE A 370 -31.60 -17.78 -3.78
CA PHE A 370 -32.08 -18.38 -2.53
C PHE A 370 -31.21 -17.95 -1.35
N GLN A 371 -29.89 -18.10 -1.47
CA GLN A 371 -28.95 -17.70 -0.42
C GLN A 371 -28.99 -16.18 -0.18
N ALA A 372 -29.04 -15.37 -1.24
CA ALA A 372 -29.24 -13.94 -1.10
C ALA A 372 -30.55 -13.63 -0.37
N GLY A 373 -31.64 -14.33 -0.71
CA GLY A 373 -32.96 -14.15 -0.11
C GLY A 373 -33.01 -14.46 1.39
N ILE A 374 -32.43 -15.58 1.82
CA ILE A 374 -32.49 -15.99 3.24
C ILE A 374 -31.58 -15.14 4.15
N TYR A 375 -30.52 -14.52 3.62
CA TYR A 375 -29.61 -13.64 4.38
C TYR A 375 -29.92 -12.15 4.25
N ALA A 376 -30.70 -11.72 3.25
CA ALA A 376 -31.17 -10.33 3.14
C ALA A 376 -31.86 -9.79 4.42
N PRO A 377 -32.70 -10.58 5.14
CA PRO A 377 -33.32 -10.17 6.40
C PRO A 377 -32.34 -9.65 7.45
N VAL A 378 -31.09 -10.13 7.51
CA VAL A 378 -30.07 -9.58 8.42
C VAL A 378 -29.88 -8.09 8.16
N GLY A 379 -29.69 -7.70 6.90
CA GLY A 379 -29.59 -6.29 6.49
C GLY A 379 -30.84 -5.48 6.83
N ILE A 380 -32.03 -6.07 6.70
CA ILE A 380 -33.32 -5.47 7.04
C ILE A 380 -33.43 -5.23 8.55
N PHE A 381 -33.06 -6.20 9.39
CA PHE A 381 -33.06 -6.06 10.85
C PHE A 381 -32.12 -4.96 11.33
N PHE A 382 -30.91 -4.88 10.77
CA PHE A 382 -29.98 -3.77 11.07
C PHE A 382 -30.56 -2.41 10.65
N TRP A 383 -31.26 -2.35 9.52
CA TRP A 383 -31.92 -1.12 9.07
C TRP A 383 -33.09 -0.73 10.00
N LEU A 384 -33.99 -1.66 10.35
CA LEU A 384 -35.12 -1.45 11.27
C LEU A 384 -34.66 -1.03 12.67
N TRP A 385 -33.62 -1.70 13.19
CA TRP A 385 -33.00 -1.39 14.48
C TRP A 385 -32.51 0.05 14.55
N ARG A 386 -31.85 0.49 13.47
CA ARG A 386 -31.35 1.86 13.33
C ARG A 386 -32.47 2.86 13.12
N TRP A 387 -33.47 2.52 12.32
CA TRP A 387 -34.60 3.39 12.06
C TRP A 387 -35.34 3.75 13.37
N GLY A 388 -35.39 2.83 14.34
CA GLY A 388 -35.93 3.07 15.69
C GLY A 388 -35.09 4.00 16.58
N VAL A 389 -33.87 4.41 16.19
CA VAL A 389 -33.04 5.37 16.96
C VAL A 389 -33.43 6.81 16.60
N TRP A 390 -33.77 7.64 17.60
CA TRP A 390 -34.02 9.07 17.42
C TRP A 390 -32.70 9.84 17.47
N SER A 391 -31.97 9.92 16.35
CA SER A 391 -30.81 10.83 16.23
C SER A 391 -30.50 11.16 14.77
N ILE A 392 -30.41 12.45 14.45
CA ILE A 392 -30.09 12.99 13.12
C ILE A 392 -28.63 12.75 12.70
N ASP A 393 -27.72 12.49 13.65
CA ASP A 393 -26.27 12.36 13.38
C ASP A 393 -25.79 10.96 12.97
N LEU A 394 -26.64 9.94 13.08
CA LEU A 394 -26.33 8.58 12.67
C LEU A 394 -26.79 8.33 11.23
N VAL A 395 -26.31 9.10 10.25
CA VAL A 395 -26.56 8.84 8.81
C VAL A 395 -25.37 8.16 8.11
N ARG A 396 -24.22 7.99 8.79
CA ARG A 396 -23.01 7.31 8.26
C ARG A 396 -22.58 6.11 9.12
N GLY A 397 -23.45 5.13 9.33
CA GLY A 397 -22.97 3.89 9.96
C GLY A 397 -22.35 2.98 8.93
N SER A 398 -21.36 2.22 9.38
CA SER A 398 -20.59 1.29 8.56
C SER A 398 -21.53 0.28 7.89
N THR A 399 -21.56 0.26 6.56
CA THR A 399 -22.25 -0.80 5.80
C THR A 399 -21.57 -2.14 5.98
N LEU A 400 -20.38 -2.19 6.58
CA LEU A 400 -19.62 -3.41 6.85
C LEU A 400 -20.27 -4.28 7.94
N LEU A 401 -20.90 -3.66 8.94
CA LEU A 401 -21.46 -4.38 10.11
C LEU A 401 -22.55 -5.39 9.74
N PRO A 402 -23.60 -5.06 8.94
CA PRO A 402 -24.58 -6.06 8.52
C PRO A 402 -23.95 -7.17 7.66
N GLY A 403 -22.93 -6.84 6.86
CA GLY A 403 -22.21 -7.83 6.06
C GLY A 403 -21.39 -8.80 6.90
N LEU A 404 -20.65 -8.31 7.89
CA LEU A 404 -19.91 -9.15 8.83
C LEU A 404 -20.84 -10.04 9.65
N ALA A 405 -21.97 -9.50 10.13
CA ALA A 405 -22.95 -10.28 10.89
C ALA A 405 -23.56 -11.40 10.05
N ALA A 406 -23.93 -11.12 8.79
CA ALA A 406 -24.46 -12.14 7.89
C ALA A 406 -23.41 -13.17 7.48
N GLY A 407 -22.15 -12.75 7.23
CA GLY A 407 -21.05 -13.66 6.93
C GLY A 407 -20.71 -14.58 8.12
N LEU A 408 -20.68 -14.06 9.34
CA LEU A 408 -20.49 -14.88 10.55
C LEU A 408 -21.64 -15.86 10.75
N LEU A 409 -22.89 -15.41 10.56
CA LEU A 409 -24.05 -16.28 10.67
C LEU A 409 -24.02 -17.39 9.60
N ALA A 410 -23.67 -17.05 8.36
CA ALA A 410 -23.51 -18.03 7.29
C ALA A 410 -22.36 -19.00 7.57
N CYS A 411 -21.25 -18.54 8.14
CA CYS A 411 -20.15 -19.40 8.58
C CYS A 411 -20.64 -20.46 9.59
N ILE A 412 -21.44 -20.06 10.58
CA ILE A 412 -22.05 -20.99 11.55
C ILE A 412 -22.96 -21.99 10.83
N ILE A 413 -23.81 -21.52 9.92
CA ILE A 413 -24.75 -22.37 9.16
C ILE A 413 -24.00 -23.39 8.29
N GLU A 414 -22.96 -22.97 7.57
CA GLU A 414 -22.15 -23.84 6.71
C GLU A 414 -21.31 -24.83 7.54
N MET A 415 -20.75 -24.41 8.68
CA MET A 415 -20.06 -25.32 9.60
C MET A 415 -21.01 -26.39 10.15
N GLY A 416 -22.27 -26.04 10.46
CA GLY A 416 -23.26 -27.02 10.90
C GLY A 416 -23.60 -28.07 9.84
N LYS A 417 -23.47 -27.75 8.54
CA LYS A 417 -23.71 -28.72 7.45
C LYS A 417 -22.65 -29.83 7.38
N LEU A 418 -21.47 -29.63 7.98
CA LEU A 418 -20.47 -30.70 8.12
C LEU A 418 -20.99 -31.84 9.00
N LEU A 419 -21.79 -31.49 10.02
CA LEU A 419 -22.33 -32.43 11.00
C LEU A 419 -23.55 -33.19 10.47
N VAL A 420 -24.19 -32.77 9.38
CA VAL A 420 -25.43 -33.40 8.88
C VAL A 420 -25.15 -34.25 7.64
N GLN A 421 -25.67 -35.49 7.62
CA GLN A 421 -25.32 -36.50 6.61
C GLN A 421 -25.67 -36.12 5.17
N ARG A 422 -26.80 -35.43 4.96
CA ARG A 422 -27.36 -35.16 3.62
C ARG A 422 -27.07 -33.75 3.11
N THR A 423 -26.17 -33.01 3.74
CA THR A 423 -25.84 -31.63 3.37
C THR A 423 -24.39 -31.47 2.98
N HIS A 424 -24.12 -30.58 2.02
CA HIS A 424 -22.78 -30.20 1.61
C HIS A 424 -22.54 -28.72 1.92
N PRO A 425 -21.46 -28.34 2.64
CA PRO A 425 -21.11 -26.96 2.90
C PRO A 425 -20.58 -26.25 1.64
N ASP A 426 -20.97 -24.99 1.41
CA ASP A 426 -20.43 -24.15 0.32
C ASP A 426 -19.89 -22.83 0.91
N PRO A 427 -18.56 -22.64 0.95
CA PRO A 427 -17.92 -21.42 1.42
C PRO A 427 -18.38 -20.15 0.68
N THR A 428 -18.85 -20.27 -0.56
CA THR A 428 -19.38 -19.15 -1.36
C THR A 428 -20.59 -18.52 -0.69
N ASN A 429 -21.39 -19.28 0.05
CA ASN A 429 -22.57 -18.80 0.74
C ASN A 429 -22.24 -17.73 1.80
N ILE A 430 -21.04 -17.77 2.39
CA ILE A 430 -20.55 -16.77 3.34
C ILE A 430 -20.42 -15.40 2.63
N LEU A 431 -19.86 -15.39 1.42
CA LEU A 431 -19.71 -14.19 0.61
C LEU A 431 -21.07 -13.67 0.13
N ILE A 432 -21.94 -14.57 -0.35
CA ILE A 432 -23.30 -14.23 -0.80
C ILE A 432 -24.11 -13.61 0.35
N ALA A 433 -24.04 -14.20 1.55
CA ALA A 433 -24.71 -13.69 2.74
C ALA A 433 -24.25 -12.28 3.11
N ALA A 434 -22.93 -12.06 3.16
CA ALA A 434 -22.35 -10.77 3.47
C ALA A 434 -22.77 -9.70 2.45
N VAL A 435 -22.67 -9.99 1.15
CA VAL A 435 -23.05 -9.07 0.08
C VAL A 435 -24.56 -8.79 0.11
N SER A 436 -25.39 -9.82 0.28
CA SER A 436 -26.84 -9.67 0.32
C SER A 436 -27.30 -8.76 1.46
N ALA A 437 -26.78 -8.97 2.68
CA ALA A 437 -27.12 -8.12 3.82
C ALA A 437 -26.67 -6.66 3.62
N ILE A 438 -25.50 -6.44 3.01
CA ILE A 438 -25.03 -5.09 2.66
C ILE A 438 -25.97 -4.43 1.64
N LEU A 439 -26.34 -5.16 0.59
CA LEU A 439 -27.22 -4.66 -0.47
C LEU A 439 -28.60 -4.34 0.07
N ALA A 440 -29.22 -5.23 0.85
CA ALA A 440 -30.51 -5.01 1.49
C ALA A 440 -30.50 -3.76 2.39
N TYR A 441 -29.47 -3.64 3.26
CA TYR A 441 -29.30 -2.48 4.14
C TYR A 441 -29.10 -1.17 3.36
N ARG A 442 -28.29 -1.17 2.30
CA ARG A 442 -28.06 0.01 1.44
C ARG A 442 -29.31 0.39 0.66
N LEU A 443 -30.00 -0.58 0.09
CA LEU A 443 -31.22 -0.39 -0.67
C LEU A 443 -32.28 0.30 0.20
N LEU A 444 -32.52 -0.20 1.42
CA LEU A 444 -33.46 0.40 2.36
C LEU A 444 -33.06 1.83 2.76
N ASN A 445 -31.77 2.10 2.98
CA ASN A 445 -31.32 3.47 3.23
C ASN A 445 -31.58 4.41 2.04
N MET A 446 -31.37 3.95 0.80
CA MET A 446 -31.64 4.74 -0.41
C MET A 446 -33.14 4.98 -0.62
N LEU A 447 -33.98 3.98 -0.30
CA LEU A 447 -35.43 4.07 -0.47
C LEU A 447 -36.11 4.98 0.57
N PHE A 448 -35.61 5.00 1.82
CA PHE A 448 -36.33 5.59 2.96
C PHE A 448 -35.62 6.75 3.66
N ILE A 449 -34.32 7.01 3.44
CA ILE A 449 -33.62 8.15 4.05
C ILE A 449 -33.37 9.21 2.98
N THR A 450 -34.10 10.32 3.05
CA THR A 450 -33.78 11.51 2.27
C THR A 450 -32.51 12.15 2.82
N LYS A 451 -31.47 12.30 1.99
CA LYS A 451 -30.45 13.31 2.26
C LYS A 451 -31.19 14.65 2.22
N VAL A 452 -31.45 15.24 3.39
CA VAL A 452 -31.80 16.66 3.46
C VAL A 452 -30.61 17.41 2.86
N SER A 453 -30.72 17.75 1.58
CA SER A 453 -29.85 18.75 0.97
C SER A 453 -30.02 20.00 1.83
N GLY A 454 -28.93 20.55 2.36
CA GLY A 454 -28.94 21.65 3.31
C GLY A 454 -29.77 22.83 2.80
N GLY A 455 -31.06 22.83 3.16
CA GLY A 455 -31.86 24.03 3.19
C GLY A 455 -31.44 24.79 4.43
N LYS A 456 -31.00 26.03 4.24
CA LYS A 456 -30.92 27.00 5.34
C LYS A 456 -32.20 26.88 6.18
N PRO A 457 -32.11 26.86 7.52
CA PRO A 457 -33.31 26.85 8.33
C PRO A 457 -34.13 28.10 7.96
N ILE A 458 -35.36 27.85 7.50
CA ILE A 458 -36.36 28.89 7.33
C ILE A 458 -36.58 29.46 8.73
N ALA A 459 -36.13 30.69 8.93
CA ALA A 459 -36.40 31.44 10.14
C ALA A 459 -37.92 31.53 10.30
N ASN A 460 -38.38 31.15 11.48
CA ASN A 460 -39.77 31.18 11.91
C ASN A 460 -40.40 32.54 11.60
N THR A 461 -41.36 32.56 10.68
CA THR A 461 -42.43 33.55 10.66
C THR A 461 -43.43 33.19 11.75
N ALA A 462 -43.29 33.78 12.93
CA ALA A 462 -44.37 33.96 13.91
C ALA A 462 -43.89 34.86 15.06
N SER A 463 -44.04 36.18 14.90
CA SER A 463 -44.52 37.07 15.97
C SER A 463 -44.82 38.45 15.38
N ASP A 464 -46.11 38.67 15.14
CA ASP A 464 -46.72 39.99 15.03
C ASP A 464 -46.42 40.88 16.26
N ASN A 465 -46.60 42.17 16.05
CA ASN A 465 -46.85 43.25 17.02
C ASN A 465 -45.65 43.90 17.73
N ASN A 466 -45.21 45.04 17.19
CA ASN A 466 -45.38 46.39 17.77
C ASN A 466 -44.53 47.36 16.92
N GLN A 467 -45.14 48.18 16.04
CA GLN A 467 -45.60 49.55 16.32
C GLN A 467 -44.51 50.51 16.86
N ILE A 468 -44.36 51.64 16.14
CA ILE A 468 -44.00 52.99 16.63
C ILE A 468 -42.49 53.19 16.82
N GLU A 469 -41.75 53.78 15.87
CA GLU A 469 -41.30 55.20 15.77
C GLU A 469 -39.84 55.13 15.29
N ASN A 470 -39.14 56.04 14.63
CA ASN A 470 -39.31 57.39 14.11
C ASN A 470 -38.19 57.49 13.04
N GLU A 471 -38.51 57.92 11.83
CA GLU A 471 -38.15 59.26 11.33
C GLU A 471 -36.64 59.55 11.13
N VAL A 472 -36.34 59.91 9.87
CA VAL A 472 -35.60 61.12 9.46
C VAL A 472 -34.14 61.00 8.98
N SER A 473 -34.00 61.57 7.77
CA SER A 473 -32.85 62.22 7.11
C SER A 473 -31.81 61.37 6.39
N ALA A 474 -31.80 61.33 5.05
CA ALA A 474 -31.52 62.41 4.08
C ALA A 474 -30.01 62.77 4.05
N THR A 475 -29.26 62.23 3.08
CA THR A 475 -28.87 62.83 1.77
C THR A 475 -27.57 63.65 1.78
N LYS A 476 -26.81 63.46 0.67
CA LYS A 476 -25.71 64.29 0.12
C LYS A 476 -24.37 64.16 0.88
N SER A 477 -23.20 64.15 0.26
CA SER A 477 -22.78 64.81 -0.98
C SER A 477 -21.59 64.12 -1.67
N VAL A 478 -21.50 64.42 -2.96
CA VAL A 478 -20.48 64.04 -3.95
C VAL A 478 -19.25 64.97 -3.87
N ALA A 479 -18.07 64.35 -4.07
CA ALA A 479 -16.81 64.82 -4.67
C ALA A 479 -16.12 66.14 -4.23
N GLN A 480 -14.84 66.03 -3.84
CA GLN A 480 -13.64 66.44 -4.60
C GLN A 480 -12.40 66.28 -3.70
N ALA A 481 -11.46 65.42 -4.10
CA ALA A 481 -10.12 65.78 -4.61
C ALA A 481 -9.11 65.88 -3.43
N GLU A 482 -7.88 65.39 -3.41
CA GLU A 482 -6.97 64.66 -4.30
C GLU A 482 -5.67 64.56 -3.46
N ALA A 483 -4.84 63.53 -3.69
CA ALA A 483 -3.46 63.39 -3.19
C ALA A 483 -3.20 63.14 -1.68
N ILE A 484 -3.09 61.86 -1.30
CA ILE A 484 -1.81 61.23 -0.88
C ILE A 484 -2.00 59.71 -1.08
N HIS A 485 -1.38 59.21 -2.15
CA HIS A 485 -1.32 57.79 -2.49
C HIS A 485 -0.01 57.24 -1.91
N GLN A 486 -0.08 56.07 -1.28
CA GLN A 486 1.00 55.32 -0.60
C GLN A 486 1.15 55.60 0.90
N ILE A 487 0.43 54.81 1.71
CA ILE A 487 0.93 53.85 2.70
C ILE A 487 -0.30 53.39 3.49
N ASP A 488 -0.84 52.23 3.14
CA ASP A 488 -1.38 51.28 4.12
C ASP A 488 -1.79 49.99 3.41
N ARG A 489 -0.85 49.03 3.41
CA ARG A 489 -1.11 47.66 3.00
C ARG A 489 -0.59 46.71 4.08
N TYR A 490 -0.91 47.02 5.35
CA TYR A 490 -0.75 46.12 6.50
C TYR A 490 -1.68 46.58 7.64
N ALA A 491 -2.94 46.16 7.63
CA ALA A 491 -3.70 45.99 8.86
C ALA A 491 -4.95 45.12 8.64
N THR A 492 -5.06 44.09 9.47
CA THR A 492 -6.32 43.55 10.00
C THR A 492 -7.37 43.06 9.01
N PHE A 493 -7.13 41.87 8.43
CA PHE A 493 -8.25 40.93 8.29
C PHE A 493 -8.42 40.25 9.65
N THR A 494 -9.24 40.87 10.51
CA THR A 494 -9.80 40.27 11.71
C THR A 494 -10.50 38.98 11.29
N VAL A 495 -9.83 37.85 11.50
CA VAL A 495 -10.44 36.52 11.49
C VAL A 495 -11.43 36.52 12.64
N GLN A 496 -12.69 36.74 12.30
CA GLN A 496 -13.82 36.53 13.18
C GLN A 496 -13.82 35.04 13.51
N HIS A 497 -13.32 34.71 14.70
CA HIS A 497 -13.42 33.39 15.30
C HIS A 497 -14.90 33.06 15.49
N ASN A 498 -15.50 32.38 14.51
CA ASN A 498 -16.72 31.62 14.74
C ASN A 498 -16.39 30.42 15.62
N HIS A 499 -16.42 30.65 16.94
CA HIS A 499 -16.55 29.61 17.95
C HIS A 499 -18.00 29.11 17.97
N SER A 500 -18.41 28.32 16.98
CA SER A 500 -19.61 27.47 17.03
C SER A 500 -19.74 26.65 15.74
N ASP A 501 -18.95 25.59 15.63
CA ASP A 501 -19.27 24.33 14.93
C ASP A 501 -18.00 23.46 14.90
N GLN A 502 -17.52 23.06 16.08
CA GLN A 502 -16.65 21.90 16.18
C GLN A 502 -17.50 20.65 15.88
N GLN A 503 -17.69 20.35 14.60
CA GLN A 503 -17.95 18.98 14.18
C GLN A 503 -16.80 18.14 14.75
N CYS A 504 -17.12 17.33 15.76
CA CYS A 504 -16.18 16.44 16.42
C CYS A 504 -15.71 15.40 15.39
N VAL A 505 -14.63 15.71 14.66
CA VAL A 505 -14.00 14.79 13.70
C VAL A 505 -13.51 13.59 14.51
N ARG A 506 -14.34 12.56 14.62
CA ARG A 506 -14.00 11.35 15.37
C ARG A 506 -12.74 10.74 14.78
N ARG A 507 -11.73 10.55 15.62
CA ARG A 507 -10.52 9.82 15.27
C ARG A 507 -10.92 8.38 14.91
N PRO A 508 -10.50 7.85 13.76
CA PRO A 508 -10.79 6.47 13.41
C PRO A 508 -10.02 5.55 14.37
N LEU A 509 -10.70 4.52 14.86
CA LEU A 509 -10.18 3.59 15.88
C LEU A 509 -8.83 2.98 15.49
N TRP A 510 -8.65 2.64 14.21
CA TRP A 510 -7.42 2.03 13.70
C TRP A 510 -6.16 2.91 13.87
N LEU A 511 -6.28 4.24 13.73
CA LEU A 511 -5.14 5.15 13.97
C LEU A 511 -4.72 5.11 15.43
N THR A 512 -5.69 5.02 16.34
CA THR A 512 -5.43 4.98 17.78
C THR A 512 -4.80 3.64 18.16
N VAL A 513 -5.34 2.53 17.66
CA VAL A 513 -4.79 1.19 17.89
C VAL A 513 -3.37 1.08 17.35
N PHE A 514 -3.13 1.54 16.12
CA PHE A 514 -1.80 1.52 15.51
C PHE A 514 -0.80 2.41 16.26
N GLY A 515 -1.23 3.60 16.68
CA GLY A 515 -0.40 4.50 17.48
C GLY A 515 -0.03 3.93 18.85
N LEU A 516 -0.97 3.24 19.53
CA LEU A 516 -0.70 2.54 20.80
C LEU A 516 0.23 1.34 20.60
N LEU A 517 0.00 0.53 19.56
CA LEU A 517 0.84 -0.61 19.23
C LEU A 517 2.28 -0.17 18.95
N ALA A 518 2.47 0.89 18.17
CA ALA A 518 3.78 1.46 17.90
C ALA A 518 4.49 1.94 19.19
N LEU A 519 3.74 2.48 20.16
CA LEU A 519 4.29 2.89 21.45
C LEU A 519 4.77 1.68 22.26
N VAL A 520 3.97 0.62 22.30
CA VAL A 520 4.31 -0.61 23.03
C VAL A 520 5.55 -1.27 22.44
N ILE A 521 5.64 -1.35 21.11
CA ILE A 521 6.80 -1.92 20.43
C ILE A 521 8.05 -1.05 20.68
N ALA A 522 7.95 0.27 20.58
CA ALA A 522 9.07 1.17 20.87
C ALA A 522 9.52 1.07 22.34
N GLY A 523 8.57 1.00 23.28
CA GLY A 523 8.85 0.81 24.71
C GLY A 523 9.52 -0.53 25.00
N PHE A 524 9.05 -1.61 24.39
CA PHE A 524 9.66 -2.94 24.51
C PHE A 524 11.07 -2.98 23.91
N ALA A 525 11.27 -2.38 22.74
CA ALA A 525 12.59 -2.29 22.11
C ALA A 525 13.59 -1.50 22.96
N ALA A 526 13.15 -0.40 23.60
CA ALA A 526 13.98 0.37 24.52
C ALA A 526 14.25 -0.39 25.83
N PHE A 527 13.25 -1.08 26.39
CA PHE A 527 13.40 -1.84 27.64
C PHE A 527 14.36 -3.03 27.50
N THR A 528 14.35 -3.71 26.35
CA THR A 528 15.20 -4.89 26.08
C THR A 528 16.59 -4.51 25.55
N HIS A 529 16.94 -3.23 25.53
CA HIS A 529 18.14 -2.75 24.86
C HIS A 529 19.43 -3.23 25.55
N PRO A 530 20.41 -3.81 24.83
CA PRO A 530 21.65 -4.35 25.43
C PRO A 530 22.45 -3.31 26.21
N LEU A 531 22.45 -2.05 25.75
CA LEU A 531 23.13 -0.94 26.44
C LEU A 531 22.47 -0.48 27.76
N GLY A 532 21.35 -1.09 28.15
CA GLY A 532 20.65 -0.82 29.41
C GLY A 532 19.32 -0.08 29.22
N ALA A 533 18.28 -0.58 29.89
CA ALA A 533 16.90 -0.09 29.78
C ALA A 533 16.71 1.34 30.29
N THR A 534 17.44 1.75 31.35
CA THR A 534 17.20 3.02 32.06
C THR A 534 17.49 4.23 31.17
N TRP A 535 18.66 4.24 30.52
CA TRP A 535 19.08 5.33 29.63
C TRP A 535 18.23 5.39 28.36
N THR A 536 17.99 4.25 27.72
CA THR A 536 17.20 4.19 26.48
C THR A 536 15.75 4.60 26.68
N LEU A 537 15.11 4.17 27.78
CA LEU A 537 13.77 4.61 28.13
C LEU A 537 13.74 6.10 28.48
N LEU A 538 14.74 6.63 29.18
CA LEU A 538 14.80 8.05 29.52
C LEU A 538 14.81 8.93 28.26
N TRP A 539 15.62 8.59 27.24
CA TRP A 539 15.61 9.32 25.96
C TRP A 539 14.34 9.11 25.16
N LEU A 540 13.82 7.89 25.11
CA LEU A 540 12.56 7.60 24.43
C LEU A 540 11.41 8.41 25.03
N VAL A 541 11.27 8.42 26.35
CA VAL A 541 10.24 9.20 27.07
C VAL A 541 10.44 10.69 26.82
N SER A 542 11.68 11.19 26.91
CA SER A 542 11.99 12.60 26.62
C SER A 542 11.59 12.99 25.20
N TYR A 543 11.84 12.13 24.22
CA TYR A 543 11.45 12.35 22.83
C TYR A 543 9.93 12.29 22.63
N VAL A 544 9.24 11.32 23.23
CA VAL A 544 7.77 11.22 23.20
C VAL A 544 7.13 12.45 23.85
N VAL A 545 7.63 12.90 25.01
CA VAL A 545 7.17 14.12 25.68
C VAL A 545 7.40 15.35 24.81
N LEU A 546 8.56 15.46 24.15
CA LEU A 546 8.86 16.55 23.22
C LEU A 546 7.88 16.59 22.04
N LEU A 547 7.60 15.45 21.40
CA LEU A 547 6.62 15.37 20.32
C LEU A 547 5.18 15.56 20.83
N TRP A 548 4.90 15.17 22.07
CA TRP A 548 3.61 15.45 22.70
C TRP A 548 3.48 16.94 23.05
N TRP A 549 4.57 17.66 23.30
CA TRP A 549 4.49 19.10 23.46
C TRP A 549 4.38 19.82 22.10
N ARG A 550 5.22 19.41 21.15
CA ARG A 550 5.34 20.00 19.81
C ARG A 550 5.34 18.90 18.73
N PRO A 551 4.15 18.47 18.26
CA PRO A 551 4.04 17.37 17.31
C PRO A 551 4.65 17.73 15.96
N ASP A 552 4.83 19.01 15.68
CA ASP A 552 5.33 19.52 14.42
C ASP A 552 6.86 19.44 14.28
N LEU A 553 7.58 19.09 15.36
CA LEU A 553 9.04 18.96 15.39
C LEU A 553 9.55 17.60 14.90
N TRP A 554 8.69 16.60 14.72
CA TRP A 554 9.13 15.28 14.27
C TRP A 554 9.89 15.35 12.94
N LEU A 555 9.47 16.25 12.03
CA LEU A 555 10.06 16.43 10.71
C LEU A 555 11.51 16.93 10.79
N VAL A 556 11.86 17.64 11.87
CA VAL A 556 13.23 18.10 12.13
C VAL A 556 14.05 16.95 12.72
N TRP A 557 13.58 16.36 13.82
CA TRP A 557 14.37 15.39 14.60
C TRP A 557 14.56 14.05 13.92
N VAL A 558 13.56 13.56 13.17
CA VAL A 558 13.69 12.32 12.38
C VAL A 558 14.81 12.45 11.35
N LEU A 559 14.90 13.58 10.65
CA LEU A 559 15.94 13.78 9.63
C LEU A 559 17.30 14.16 10.25
N ALA A 560 17.29 14.87 11.38
CA ALA A 560 18.51 15.26 12.09
C ALA A 560 19.22 14.06 12.72
N LEU A 561 18.47 13.12 13.30
CA LEU A 561 19.03 11.95 13.97
C LEU A 561 19.26 10.75 13.03
N LEU A 562 18.82 10.84 11.78
CA LEU A 562 18.98 9.80 10.77
C LEU A 562 20.44 9.31 10.62
N PRO A 563 21.46 10.17 10.41
CA PRO A 563 22.82 9.68 10.24
C PRO A 563 23.36 9.06 11.53
N VAL A 564 23.16 9.71 12.68
CA VAL A 564 23.89 9.40 13.92
C VAL A 564 23.29 8.31 14.81
N LEU A 565 22.00 8.00 14.65
CA LEU A 565 21.28 7.14 15.60
C LEU A 565 21.38 5.64 15.21
N ASP A 566 22.59 5.11 15.30
CA ASP A 566 22.91 3.70 15.07
C ASP A 566 24.02 3.25 16.02
N LEU A 567 23.66 2.59 17.11
CA LEU A 567 24.57 2.06 18.11
C LEU A 567 24.83 0.56 17.94
N SER A 568 24.54 0.01 16.76
CA SER A 568 24.73 -1.42 16.45
C SER A 568 26.13 -1.96 16.83
N PRO A 569 27.25 -1.22 16.65
CA PRO A 569 28.57 -1.71 17.05
C PRO A 569 28.74 -1.94 18.56
N TRP A 570 27.96 -1.27 19.40
CA TRP A 570 28.01 -1.41 20.86
C TRP A 570 26.88 -2.28 21.41
N SER A 571 25.71 -2.27 20.77
CA SER A 571 24.56 -3.05 21.20
C SER A 571 24.54 -4.47 20.64
N GLY A 572 25.11 -4.68 19.44
CA GLY A 572 25.04 -5.93 18.69
C GLY A 572 23.70 -6.16 17.96
N ARG A 573 22.80 -5.16 17.95
CA ARG A 573 21.51 -5.26 17.24
C ARG A 573 21.63 -4.86 15.77
N LEU A 574 21.81 -5.85 14.91
CA LEU A 574 21.98 -5.60 13.45
C LEU A 574 20.67 -5.23 12.74
N PHE A 575 19.56 -5.91 13.05
CA PHE A 575 18.30 -5.76 12.30
C PHE A 575 17.42 -4.61 12.81
N TRP A 576 17.58 -4.26 14.09
CA TRP A 576 16.76 -3.28 14.79
C TRP A 576 17.65 -2.20 15.40
N THR A 577 17.59 -0.98 14.87
CA THR A 577 18.41 0.14 15.32
C THR A 577 17.63 1.07 16.24
N GLU A 578 18.35 1.96 16.92
CA GLU A 578 17.78 3.01 17.76
C GLU A 578 16.97 3.99 16.91
N PHE A 579 17.34 4.18 15.64
CA PHE A 579 16.56 4.95 14.68
C PHE A 579 15.17 4.34 14.42
N ASP A 580 15.05 3.01 14.29
CA ASP A 580 13.74 2.35 14.13
C ASP A 580 12.82 2.62 15.33
N THR A 581 13.39 2.60 16.54
CA THR A 581 12.68 2.91 17.78
C THR A 581 12.18 4.36 17.79
N LEU A 582 12.99 5.31 17.31
CA LEU A 582 12.62 6.71 17.14
C LEU A 582 11.50 6.90 16.09
N LEU A 583 11.55 6.17 14.98
CA LEU A 583 10.52 6.21 13.94
C LEU A 583 9.17 5.71 14.48
N LEU A 584 9.17 4.61 15.24
CA LEU A 584 7.94 4.09 15.87
C LEU A 584 7.37 5.03 16.93
N ALA A 585 8.23 5.63 17.76
CA ALA A 585 7.80 6.65 18.73
C ALA A 585 7.15 7.85 18.03
N THR A 586 7.73 8.26 16.89
CA THR A 586 7.19 9.35 16.06
C THR A 586 5.83 9.00 15.47
N ILE A 587 5.71 7.81 14.87
CA ILE A 587 4.45 7.29 14.33
C ILE A 587 3.39 7.20 15.42
N SER A 588 3.77 6.72 16.60
CA SER A 588 2.88 6.62 17.77
C SER A 588 2.26 7.97 18.12
N VAL A 589 3.10 8.96 18.44
CA VAL A 589 2.62 10.31 18.83
C VAL A 589 1.87 10.97 17.67
N GLY A 590 2.39 10.81 16.45
CA GLY A 590 1.78 11.36 15.24
C GLY A 590 0.36 10.84 15.02
N TYR A 591 0.16 9.52 15.09
CA TYR A 591 -1.13 8.88 14.84
C TYR A 591 -2.13 9.10 15.98
N LEU A 592 -1.66 9.10 17.24
CA LEU A 592 -2.46 9.45 18.41
C LEU A 592 -2.97 10.90 18.37
N ARG A 593 -2.34 11.76 17.56
CA ARG A 593 -2.71 13.18 17.41
C ARG A 593 -3.33 13.51 16.05
N LEU A 594 -3.34 12.56 15.13
CA LEU A 594 -3.87 12.77 13.79
C LEU A 594 -5.40 12.73 13.81
N TYR A 595 -6.03 13.81 13.34
CA TYR A 595 -7.47 13.84 13.09
C TYR A 595 -7.71 13.64 11.59
N SER A 596 -8.45 12.58 11.22
CA SER A 596 -8.61 12.20 9.81
C SER A 596 -9.62 13.11 9.11
N GLY A 597 -9.15 13.92 8.17
CA GLY A 597 -10.03 14.74 7.32
C GLY A 597 -9.81 14.59 5.81
N GLN A 598 -8.67 14.04 5.37
CA GLN A 598 -8.30 14.00 3.95
C GLN A 598 -7.79 12.62 3.52
N SER A 599 -8.26 12.13 2.37
CA SER A 599 -7.79 10.87 1.77
C SER A 599 -6.42 11.07 1.14
N ILE A 600 -5.42 10.31 1.61
CA ILE A 600 -4.02 10.38 1.17
C ILE A 600 -3.90 10.17 -0.35
N TRP A 601 -4.57 9.15 -0.87
CA TRP A 601 -4.57 8.77 -2.29
C TRP A 601 -5.22 9.83 -3.19
N SER A 602 -6.12 10.64 -2.64
CA SER A 602 -6.72 11.74 -3.41
C SER A 602 -5.72 12.88 -3.69
N ILE A 603 -4.64 12.99 -2.90
CA ILE A 603 -3.61 14.03 -3.01
C ILE A 603 -2.48 13.64 -3.97
N LEU A 604 -2.36 12.36 -4.35
CA LEU A 604 -1.35 11.92 -5.32
C LEU A 604 -1.89 11.86 -6.76
N GLY A 605 -3.21 11.89 -6.93
CA GLY A 605 -3.86 11.66 -8.22
C GLY A 605 -3.82 10.18 -8.62
N LEU A 606 -4.78 9.78 -9.46
CA LEU A 606 -4.99 8.38 -9.83
C LEU A 606 -3.75 7.69 -10.46
N PRO A 607 -3.06 8.24 -11.48
CA PRO A 607 -1.99 7.51 -12.16
C PRO A 607 -0.77 7.27 -11.27
N VAL A 608 -0.36 8.28 -10.48
CA VAL A 608 0.75 8.16 -9.54
C VAL A 608 0.39 7.21 -8.39
N SER A 609 -0.85 7.29 -7.90
CA SER A 609 -1.33 6.37 -6.85
C SER A 609 -1.32 4.92 -7.34
N MET A 610 -1.78 4.66 -8.57
CA MET A 610 -1.75 3.31 -9.16
C MET A 610 -0.32 2.81 -9.33
N LEU A 611 0.58 3.63 -9.86
CA LEU A 611 1.98 3.24 -10.04
C LEU A 611 2.70 2.98 -8.72
N MET A 612 2.48 3.83 -7.72
CA MET A 612 3.01 3.61 -6.38
C MET A 612 2.43 2.35 -5.74
N MET A 613 1.15 2.07 -5.94
CA MET A 613 0.50 0.85 -5.46
C MET A 613 1.07 -0.40 -6.14
N LEU A 614 1.32 -0.36 -7.47
CA LEU A 614 1.97 -1.45 -8.21
C LEU A 614 3.39 -1.70 -7.70
N PHE A 615 4.17 -0.64 -7.47
CA PHE A 615 5.50 -0.74 -6.87
C PHE A 615 5.44 -1.37 -5.47
N ILE A 616 4.50 -0.94 -4.62
CA ILE A 616 4.31 -1.50 -3.27
C ILE A 616 3.91 -2.98 -3.34
N ILE A 617 2.99 -3.35 -4.23
CA ILE A 617 2.57 -4.75 -4.41
C ILE A 617 3.75 -5.61 -4.87
N SER A 618 4.55 -5.14 -5.84
CA SER A 618 5.77 -5.83 -6.28
C SER A 618 6.76 -6.02 -5.13
N ALA A 619 6.99 -4.98 -4.32
CA ALA A 619 7.86 -5.07 -3.14
C ALA A 619 7.31 -6.05 -2.08
N LEU A 620 5.98 -6.11 -1.86
CA LEU A 620 5.37 -7.04 -0.91
C LEU A 620 5.42 -8.50 -1.40
N ILE A 621 5.24 -8.75 -2.69
CA ILE A 621 5.38 -10.09 -3.29
C ILE A 621 6.85 -10.54 -3.16
N SER A 622 7.79 -9.69 -3.54
CA SER A 622 9.23 -9.95 -3.40
C SER A 622 9.66 -10.12 -1.94
N LEU A 623 9.06 -9.39 -0.99
CA LEU A 623 9.26 -9.62 0.44
C LEU A 623 8.78 -11.01 0.86
N GLY A 624 7.64 -11.45 0.33
CA GLY A 624 7.13 -12.80 0.54
C GLY A 624 8.11 -13.88 0.09
N PHE A 625 8.73 -13.69 -1.08
CA PHE A 625 9.79 -14.60 -1.55
C PHE A 625 11.06 -14.53 -0.72
N GLY A 626 11.48 -13.34 -0.26
CA GLY A 626 12.68 -13.20 0.55
C GLY A 626 12.58 -13.79 1.96
N ILE A 627 11.38 -13.75 2.56
CA ILE A 627 11.15 -14.26 3.92
C ILE A 627 10.84 -15.76 3.93
N TRP A 628 10.39 -16.35 2.82
CA TRP A 628 10.02 -17.76 2.76
C TRP A 628 11.19 -18.65 2.30
N PRO A 629 11.54 -19.73 3.03
CA PRO A 629 10.94 -20.20 4.28
C PRO A 629 11.35 -19.35 5.50
N LEU A 630 10.45 -19.26 6.49
CA LEU A 630 10.71 -18.53 7.73
C LEU A 630 11.86 -19.19 8.51
N ALA A 631 12.90 -18.42 8.81
CA ALA A 631 13.98 -18.87 9.67
C ALA A 631 13.46 -19.12 11.10
N PRO A 632 14.02 -20.10 11.82
CA PRO A 632 13.65 -20.33 13.22
C PRO A 632 13.94 -19.09 14.05
N LEU A 633 13.10 -18.80 15.04
CA LEU A 633 13.27 -17.67 15.96
C LEU A 633 14.29 -17.99 17.06
N ASP A 634 15.53 -18.26 16.65
CA ASP A 634 16.68 -18.51 17.52
C ASP A 634 17.61 -17.27 17.61
N HIS A 635 18.76 -17.41 18.28
CA HIS A 635 19.78 -16.35 18.37
C HIS A 635 20.37 -15.93 17.00
N ASN A 636 20.14 -16.70 15.93
CA ASN A 636 20.65 -16.42 14.59
C ASN A 636 19.66 -15.63 13.72
N ALA A 637 18.37 -15.62 14.09
CA ALA A 637 17.28 -15.05 13.31
C ALA A 637 17.51 -13.57 12.89
N PHE A 638 18.09 -12.76 13.79
CA PHE A 638 18.26 -11.31 13.60
C PHE A 638 19.72 -10.84 13.69
N THR A 639 20.66 -11.77 13.57
CA THR A 639 22.10 -11.50 13.71
C THR A 639 22.84 -11.73 12.40
N SER A 640 22.32 -12.57 11.50
CA SER A 640 22.98 -12.92 10.23
C SER A 640 22.23 -12.41 8.99
N TYR A 641 22.97 -11.96 7.97
CA TYR A 641 22.41 -11.63 6.65
C TYR A 641 21.91 -12.86 5.87
N TYR A 642 22.25 -14.09 6.31
CA TYR A 642 21.75 -15.34 5.72
C TYR A 642 20.36 -15.73 6.22
N SER A 643 19.89 -15.08 7.28
CA SER A 643 18.53 -15.27 7.76
C SER A 643 17.52 -14.75 6.72
N SER A 644 16.42 -15.47 6.50
CA SER A 644 15.34 -15.01 5.62
C SER A 644 14.68 -13.72 6.12
N TYR A 645 14.81 -13.41 7.42
CA TYR A 645 14.37 -12.13 7.97
C TYR A 645 15.19 -10.93 7.44
N ASN A 646 16.33 -11.14 6.76
CA ASN A 646 17.08 -10.04 6.16
C ASN A 646 16.23 -9.24 5.15
N GLY A 647 15.23 -9.89 4.53
CA GLY A 647 14.21 -9.21 3.74
C GLY A 647 13.43 -8.15 4.52
N LEU A 648 13.10 -8.38 5.80
CA LEU A 648 12.47 -7.38 6.67
C LEU A 648 13.40 -6.20 6.95
N ARG A 649 14.70 -6.46 7.18
CA ARG A 649 15.71 -5.42 7.38
C ARG A 649 15.77 -4.48 6.18
N VAL A 650 15.79 -5.01 4.96
CA VAL A 650 15.82 -4.19 3.72
C VAL A 650 14.48 -3.48 3.49
N ALA A 651 13.35 -4.16 3.71
CA ALA A 651 12.03 -3.60 3.46
C ALA A 651 11.62 -2.45 4.42
N LYS A 652 12.14 -2.43 5.65
CA LYS A 652 11.66 -1.50 6.69
C LYS A 652 11.78 -0.02 6.29
N GLY A 653 12.79 0.37 5.52
CA GLY A 653 12.96 1.76 5.07
C GLY A 653 11.78 2.26 4.22
N LEU A 654 11.30 1.44 3.28
CA LEU A 654 10.10 1.71 2.49
C LEU A 654 8.84 1.69 3.36
N LEU A 655 8.69 0.67 4.21
CA LEU A 655 7.51 0.53 5.09
C LEU A 655 7.35 1.71 6.05
N PHE A 656 8.45 2.17 6.67
CA PHE A 656 8.42 3.37 7.50
C PHE A 656 8.06 4.60 6.66
N SER A 657 8.64 4.78 5.48
CA SER A 657 8.31 5.93 4.62
C SER A 657 6.81 5.99 4.29
N LEU A 658 6.19 4.85 4.02
CA LEU A 658 4.74 4.73 3.79
C LEU A 658 3.93 5.03 5.07
N ALA A 659 4.39 4.56 6.23
CA ALA A 659 3.76 4.88 7.53
C ALA A 659 3.87 6.37 7.90
N PHE A 660 4.87 7.10 7.38
CA PHE A 660 4.98 8.54 7.57
C PHE A 660 4.11 9.36 6.61
N MET A 661 3.55 8.73 5.57
CA MET A 661 2.76 9.41 4.54
C MET A 661 1.55 10.20 5.09
N PRO A 662 0.74 9.70 6.03
CA PRO A 662 -0.35 10.48 6.62
C PRO A 662 0.15 11.72 7.38
N LEU A 663 1.30 11.59 8.06
CA LEU A 663 1.93 12.68 8.80
C LEU A 663 2.49 13.74 7.84
N LEU A 664 3.08 13.31 6.72
CA LEU A 664 3.55 14.20 5.66
C LEU A 664 2.40 14.98 5.02
N VAL A 665 1.30 14.32 4.67
CA VAL A 665 0.09 14.97 4.13
C VAL A 665 -0.43 16.06 5.08
N HIS A 666 -0.44 15.76 6.38
CA HIS A 666 -0.83 16.71 7.41
C HIS A 666 0.17 17.87 7.55
N ALA A 667 1.48 17.58 7.60
CA ALA A 667 2.52 18.60 7.67
C ALA A 667 2.46 19.55 6.46
N TRP A 668 2.21 19.02 5.27
CA TRP A 668 2.09 19.80 4.04
C TRP A 668 0.84 20.68 3.99
N SER A 669 -0.06 20.63 4.98
CA SER A 669 -1.20 21.57 5.08
C SER A 669 -0.73 23.02 5.22
N LYS A 670 0.50 23.20 5.71
CA LYS A 670 1.23 24.47 5.74
C LYS A 670 2.58 24.29 5.02
N PRO A 671 2.61 24.28 3.67
CA PRO A 671 3.78 23.91 2.88
C PRO A 671 5.05 24.68 3.27
N SER A 672 4.95 26.01 3.44
CA SER A 672 6.10 26.84 3.81
C SER A 672 6.72 26.41 5.14
N CYS A 673 5.91 26.12 6.16
CA CYS A 673 6.41 25.67 7.46
C CYS A 673 7.03 24.26 7.38
N ALA A 674 6.42 23.37 6.60
CA ALA A 674 6.93 22.01 6.39
C ALA A 674 8.29 22.03 5.69
N VAL A 675 8.43 22.82 4.61
CA VAL A 675 9.72 22.99 3.90
C VAL A 675 10.80 23.50 4.85
N HIS A 676 10.53 24.54 5.66
CA HIS A 676 11.52 25.05 6.62
C HIS A 676 11.98 23.97 7.62
N LYS A 677 11.05 23.17 8.15
CA LYS A 677 11.37 22.11 9.12
C LYS A 677 12.14 20.95 8.51
N LEU A 678 11.74 20.51 7.31
CA LEU A 678 12.46 19.49 6.56
C LEU A 678 13.89 19.96 6.28
N THR A 679 14.04 21.20 5.81
CA THR A 679 15.36 21.82 5.58
C THR A 679 16.20 21.86 6.85
N TRP A 680 15.63 22.28 7.98
CA TRP A 680 16.34 22.26 9.28
C TRP A 680 16.76 20.85 9.68
N GLY A 681 15.89 19.85 9.51
CA GLY A 681 16.22 18.46 9.82
C GLY A 681 17.40 17.94 8.99
N MET A 682 17.37 18.18 7.67
CA MET A 682 18.47 17.79 6.77
C MET A 682 19.78 18.52 7.09
N VAL A 683 19.74 19.83 7.38
CA VAL A 683 20.93 20.62 7.71
C VAL A 683 21.52 20.24 9.06
N LEU A 684 20.68 19.98 10.07
CA LEU A 684 21.13 19.51 11.38
C LEU A 684 21.76 18.13 11.28
N GLY A 685 21.15 17.20 10.53
CA GLY A 685 21.72 15.87 10.31
C GLY A 685 23.06 15.95 9.57
N LEU A 686 23.17 16.77 8.54
CA LEU A 686 24.45 17.03 7.86
C LEU A 686 25.49 17.62 8.81
N THR A 687 25.11 18.56 9.68
CA THR A 687 26.03 19.19 10.64
C THR A 687 26.57 18.16 11.63
N LEU A 688 25.70 17.28 12.15
CA LEU A 688 26.09 16.20 13.05
C LEU A 688 27.03 15.21 12.35
N GLU A 689 26.73 14.82 11.12
CA GLU A 689 27.56 13.90 10.34
C GLU A 689 28.93 14.51 10.02
N VAL A 690 28.97 15.77 9.56
CA VAL A 690 30.22 16.51 9.33
C VAL A 690 31.03 16.60 10.63
N GLY A 691 30.39 16.85 11.77
CA GLY A 691 31.05 16.86 13.07
C GLY A 691 31.69 15.51 13.40
N TYR A 692 30.98 14.41 13.16
CA TYR A 692 31.50 13.06 13.35
C TYR A 692 32.69 12.77 12.43
N VAL A 693 32.60 13.14 11.14
CA VAL A 693 33.68 12.97 10.17
C VAL A 693 34.95 13.73 10.57
N LEU A 694 34.81 14.97 11.04
CA LEU A 694 35.94 15.77 11.51
C LEU A 694 36.59 15.12 12.74
N TRP A 695 35.78 14.62 13.69
CA TRP A 695 36.27 13.89 14.85
C TRP A 695 36.99 12.59 14.44
N GLU A 696 36.40 11.79 13.54
CA GLU A 696 36.99 10.55 13.04
C GLU A 696 38.35 10.81 12.39
N ARG A 697 38.42 11.79 11.48
CA ARG A 697 39.69 12.12 10.81
C ARG A 697 40.73 12.68 11.77
N ALA A 698 40.34 13.56 12.68
CA ALA A 698 41.27 14.08 13.69
C ALA A 698 41.84 12.97 14.60
N THR A 699 41.04 11.95 14.92
CA THR A 699 41.43 10.83 15.79
C THR A 699 42.34 9.81 15.09
N PHE A 700 42.10 9.55 13.81
CA PHE A 700 42.74 8.42 13.11
C PHE A 700 43.87 8.81 12.14
N SER A 701 43.64 9.78 11.26
CA SER A 701 44.57 10.09 10.15
C SER A 701 45.15 11.51 10.15
N GLY A 702 44.51 12.44 10.84
CA GLY A 702 44.75 13.88 10.76
C GLY A 702 43.86 14.57 9.72
N LEU A 703 43.44 15.81 10.01
CA LEU A 703 42.51 16.57 9.16
C LEU A 703 43.07 16.93 7.78
N PHE A 704 44.38 17.14 7.67
CA PHE A 704 45.04 17.59 6.43
C PHE A 704 45.93 16.53 5.78
N ASN A 705 45.84 15.27 6.24
CA ASN A 705 46.62 14.17 5.68
C ASN A 705 45.84 13.47 4.56
N PHE A 706 46.22 13.72 3.30
CA PHE A 706 45.61 13.14 2.11
C PHE A 706 46.51 12.13 1.38
N GLN A 707 47.58 11.68 2.04
CA GLN A 707 48.52 10.70 1.47
C GLN A 707 48.19 9.27 1.90
N ASN A 708 47.64 9.10 3.10
CA ASN A 708 47.30 7.79 3.64
C ASN A 708 45.98 7.27 3.04
N ASP A 709 45.83 5.95 3.01
CA ASP A 709 44.70 5.20 2.46
C ASP A 709 43.47 5.13 3.39
N TYR A 710 43.40 5.99 4.41
CA TYR A 710 42.30 6.01 5.37
C TYR A 710 41.03 6.60 4.76
N ARG A 711 40.00 5.76 4.67
CA ARG A 711 38.65 6.14 4.21
C ARG A 711 37.72 6.24 5.40
N ILE A 712 37.01 7.36 5.49
CA ILE A 712 36.06 7.59 6.57
C ILE A 712 34.83 6.69 6.42
N THR A 713 34.22 6.34 7.56
CA THR A 713 32.94 5.63 7.62
C THR A 713 31.81 6.49 8.19
N GLY A 714 32.15 7.56 8.90
CA GLY A 714 31.17 8.44 9.52
C GLY A 714 30.35 7.71 10.57
N SER A 715 29.15 8.20 10.84
CA SER A 715 28.22 7.53 11.78
C SER A 715 27.40 6.40 11.13
N PHE A 716 27.74 6.03 9.89
CA PHE A 716 27.08 4.95 9.14
C PHE A 716 27.73 3.59 9.44
N HIS A 717 27.41 3.00 10.59
CA HIS A 717 27.92 1.69 10.99
C HIS A 717 27.44 0.51 10.11
N GLY A 718 26.44 0.74 9.26
CA GLY A 718 26.13 -0.16 8.14
C GLY A 718 27.34 -0.46 7.24
N MET A 719 28.36 0.40 7.24
CA MET A 719 29.61 0.21 6.49
C MET A 719 30.53 -0.90 7.03
N HIS A 720 30.14 -1.66 8.06
CA HIS A 720 30.91 -2.81 8.56
C HIS A 720 31.11 -3.94 7.52
N VAL A 721 30.27 -3.97 6.49
CA VAL A 721 30.38 -4.82 5.30
C VAL A 721 30.80 -4.04 4.03
N GLY A 722 31.18 -2.77 4.18
CA GLY A 722 31.53 -1.87 3.08
C GLY A 722 30.38 -1.03 2.55
N GLY A 723 30.38 -0.74 1.25
CA GLY A 723 29.39 0.14 0.61
C GLY A 723 29.73 1.64 0.67
N ALA A 724 28.80 2.46 0.18
CA ALA A 724 28.98 3.88 -0.09
C ALA A 724 27.85 4.75 0.55
N TYR A 725 27.51 4.44 1.78
CA TYR A 725 26.32 5.02 2.43
C TYR A 725 26.53 6.47 2.86
N ILE A 726 27.66 6.78 3.49
CA ILE A 726 27.97 8.13 3.97
C ILE A 726 27.98 9.17 2.85
N GLU A 727 28.68 8.89 1.75
CA GLU A 727 28.74 9.79 0.58
C GLU A 727 27.38 9.97 -0.10
N SER A 728 26.54 8.94 -0.10
CA SER A 728 25.15 9.02 -0.57
C SER A 728 24.31 9.97 0.28
N TYR A 729 24.43 9.88 1.61
CA TYR A 729 23.77 10.81 2.53
C TYR A 729 24.27 12.25 2.36
N LEU A 730 25.60 12.44 2.42
CA LEU A 730 26.23 13.77 2.33
C LEU A 730 25.85 14.48 1.02
N ALA A 731 25.95 13.78 -0.12
CA ALA A 731 25.62 14.35 -1.42
C ALA A 731 24.11 14.69 -1.55
N ALA A 732 23.23 13.88 -0.96
CA ALA A 732 21.79 14.15 -0.93
C ALA A 732 21.42 15.29 0.02
N ALA A 733 22.16 15.50 1.12
CA ALA A 733 21.89 16.51 2.12
C ALA A 733 22.46 17.91 1.77
N LEU A 734 23.58 17.99 1.06
CA LEU A 734 24.24 19.25 0.67
C LEU A 734 23.32 20.30 0.02
N PRO A 735 22.42 19.96 -0.93
CA PRO A 735 21.49 20.93 -1.51
C PRO A 735 20.64 21.67 -0.47
N PHE A 736 20.30 21.02 0.65
CA PHE A 736 19.47 21.62 1.69
C PHE A 736 20.18 22.75 2.45
N VAL A 737 21.51 22.80 2.46
CA VAL A 737 22.28 23.91 3.04
C VAL A 737 22.04 25.20 2.26
N VAL A 738 22.00 25.11 0.94
CA VAL A 738 21.71 26.26 0.06
C VAL A 738 20.25 26.68 0.18
N LEU A 739 19.33 25.70 0.25
CA LEU A 739 17.92 25.99 0.54
C LEU A 739 17.74 26.70 1.88
N TRP A 740 18.46 26.30 2.93
CA TRP A 740 18.40 26.93 4.25
C TRP A 740 18.84 28.39 4.20
N ALA A 741 19.98 28.68 3.58
CA ALA A 741 20.44 30.05 3.36
C ALA A 741 19.42 30.87 2.57
N TRP A 742 18.84 30.28 1.52
CA TRP A 742 17.83 30.91 0.67
C TRP A 742 16.53 31.26 1.41
N LEU A 743 16.06 30.37 2.28
CA LEU A 743 14.83 30.56 3.06
C LEU A 743 15.01 31.60 4.17
N GLN A 744 16.16 31.63 4.84
CA GLN A 744 16.40 32.52 5.99
C GLN A 744 16.77 33.95 5.57
N ARG A 745 17.49 34.14 4.45
CA ARG A 745 17.92 35.45 3.93
C ARG A 745 18.70 36.33 4.93
N LYS A 746 19.35 35.71 5.93
CA LYS A 746 20.18 36.40 6.93
C LYS A 746 21.66 36.20 6.59
N VAL A 747 22.46 37.27 6.61
CA VAL A 747 23.88 37.23 6.24
C VAL A 747 24.68 36.23 7.07
N TRP A 748 24.46 36.18 8.39
CA TRP A 748 25.15 35.22 9.26
C TRP A 748 24.76 33.76 8.99
N VAL A 749 23.50 33.52 8.58
CA VAL A 749 23.05 32.19 8.14
C VAL A 749 23.75 31.79 6.85
N THR A 750 23.85 32.71 5.89
CA THR A 750 24.59 32.48 4.63
C THR A 750 26.06 32.19 4.90
N ALA A 751 26.71 32.92 5.81
CA ALA A 751 28.09 32.66 6.21
C ALA A 751 28.27 31.26 6.81
N PHE A 752 27.37 30.85 7.72
CA PHE A 752 27.38 29.49 8.27
C PHE A 752 27.12 28.43 7.18
N ALA A 753 26.22 28.70 6.24
CA ALA A 753 25.94 27.82 5.12
C ALA A 753 27.16 27.64 4.19
N ILE A 754 27.94 28.70 3.93
CA ILE A 754 29.19 28.62 3.17
C ILE A 754 30.19 27.71 3.89
N VAL A 755 30.39 27.90 5.19
CA VAL A 755 31.31 27.07 5.99
C VAL A 755 30.85 25.62 6.02
N LEU A 756 29.56 25.37 6.32
CA LEU A 756 29.00 24.03 6.40
C LEU A 756 29.04 23.32 5.04
N TYR A 757 28.77 24.02 3.94
CA TYR A 757 28.88 23.44 2.60
C TYR A 757 30.34 23.10 2.27
N GLY A 758 31.31 23.95 2.65
CA GLY A 758 32.73 23.66 2.52
C GLY A 758 33.18 22.45 3.35
N LEU A 759 32.72 22.32 4.58
CA LEU A 759 32.99 21.15 5.43
C LEU A 759 32.26 19.88 4.94
N GLY A 760 31.08 20.02 4.34
CA GLY A 760 30.40 18.92 3.65
C GLY A 760 31.16 18.47 2.40
N ALA A 761 31.71 19.42 1.62
CA ALA A 761 32.61 19.13 0.51
C ALA A 761 33.87 18.40 0.99
N TYR A 762 34.52 18.88 2.06
CA TYR A 762 35.61 18.16 2.72
C TYR A 762 35.21 16.72 3.02
N SER A 763 34.07 16.53 3.69
CA SER A 763 33.58 15.22 4.14
C SER A 763 33.36 14.24 3.00
N ILE A 764 32.79 14.67 1.87
CA ILE A 764 32.65 13.81 0.67
C ILE A 764 34.02 13.51 0.05
N MET A 765 34.89 14.51 -0.07
CA MET A 765 36.18 14.34 -0.74
C MET A 765 37.09 13.36 0.02
N VAL A 766 37.02 13.35 1.35
CA VAL A 766 37.82 12.44 2.20
C VAL A 766 37.27 11.02 2.31
N THR A 767 36.13 10.70 1.69
CA THR A 767 35.74 9.28 1.48
C THR A 767 36.60 8.61 0.40
N PHE A 768 37.30 9.44 -0.40
CA PHE A 768 38.10 9.04 -1.56
C PHE A 768 37.34 8.15 -2.56
N SER A 769 36.01 8.30 -2.60
CA SER A 769 35.16 7.63 -3.56
C SER A 769 35.04 8.42 -4.85
N ARG A 770 35.37 7.78 -5.97
CA ARG A 770 35.22 8.36 -7.31
C ARG A 770 33.76 8.73 -7.60
N GLY A 771 32.83 7.86 -7.21
CA GLY A 771 31.39 8.12 -7.33
C GLY A 771 30.97 9.33 -6.49
N GLY A 772 31.44 9.42 -5.25
CA GLY A 772 31.21 10.56 -4.35
C GLY A 772 31.72 11.89 -4.93
N GLN A 773 32.94 11.90 -5.46
CA GLN A 773 33.56 13.08 -6.07
C GLN A 773 32.79 13.57 -7.31
N ILE A 774 32.40 12.66 -8.21
CA ILE A 774 31.59 12.99 -9.39
C ILE A 774 30.21 13.52 -8.97
N ALA A 775 29.54 12.83 -8.05
CA ALA A 775 28.23 13.23 -7.57
C ALA A 775 28.28 14.63 -6.93
N PHE A 776 29.28 14.90 -6.10
CA PHE A 776 29.50 16.22 -5.52
C PHE A 776 29.67 17.33 -6.57
N ALA A 777 30.47 17.09 -7.62
CA ALA A 777 30.66 18.05 -8.70
C ALA A 777 29.35 18.36 -9.44
N VAL A 778 28.60 17.32 -9.80
CA VAL A 778 27.31 17.45 -10.50
C VAL A 778 26.27 18.16 -9.63
N VAL A 779 26.15 17.77 -8.36
CA VAL A 779 25.21 18.38 -7.41
C VAL A 779 25.53 19.86 -7.20
N THR A 780 26.81 20.19 -7.01
CA THR A 780 27.25 21.58 -6.84
C THR A 780 26.93 22.40 -8.09
N LEU A 781 27.11 21.84 -9.29
CA LEU A 781 26.75 22.49 -10.55
C LEU A 781 25.23 22.72 -10.66
N ILE A 782 24.41 21.72 -10.34
CA ILE A 782 22.94 21.85 -10.38
C ILE A 782 22.46 22.92 -9.40
N VAL A 783 22.99 22.93 -8.18
CA VAL A 783 22.65 23.92 -7.16
C VAL A 783 23.08 25.32 -7.58
N LEU A 784 24.33 25.47 -8.09
CA LEU A 784 24.84 26.73 -8.62
C LEU A 784 23.94 27.27 -9.73
N LEU A 785 23.71 26.48 -10.78
CA LEU A 785 22.92 26.91 -11.95
C LEU A 785 21.46 27.15 -11.58
N GLY A 786 20.84 26.29 -10.77
CA GLY A 786 19.45 26.37 -10.37
C GLY A 786 19.16 27.62 -9.52
N PHE A 787 19.96 27.86 -8.47
CA PHE A 787 19.77 29.04 -7.62
C PHE A 787 20.27 30.33 -8.27
N MET A 788 21.30 30.28 -9.14
CA MET A 788 21.66 31.43 -9.97
C MET A 788 20.52 31.81 -10.91
N TRP A 789 19.89 30.84 -11.58
CA TRP A 789 18.73 31.07 -12.44
C TRP A 789 17.52 31.66 -11.67
N LEU A 790 17.25 31.20 -10.44
CA LEU A 790 16.25 31.82 -9.55
C LEU A 790 16.60 33.28 -9.25
N SER A 791 17.86 33.57 -8.94
CA SER A 791 18.34 34.92 -8.61
C SER A 791 18.28 35.87 -9.81
N LEU A 792 18.68 35.42 -11.01
CA LEU A 792 18.67 36.22 -12.24
C LEU A 792 17.26 36.71 -12.61
N ARG A 793 16.23 35.96 -12.22
CA ARG A 793 14.81 36.29 -12.46
C ARG A 793 14.15 37.09 -11.33
N GLY A 794 14.82 37.25 -10.19
CA GLY A 794 14.39 38.10 -9.08
C GLY A 794 14.88 39.54 -9.23
N ARG A 795 14.05 40.54 -8.87
CA ARG A 795 14.44 41.96 -8.92
C ARG A 795 15.19 42.44 -7.67
N THR A 796 14.97 41.80 -6.52
CA THR A 796 15.51 42.24 -5.23
C THR A 796 16.65 41.34 -4.78
N GLN A 797 17.76 41.92 -4.29
CA GLN A 797 18.94 41.20 -3.75
C GLN A 797 19.70 40.28 -4.75
N ARG A 798 19.54 40.50 -6.07
CA ARG A 798 20.17 39.69 -7.12
C ARG A 798 21.70 39.57 -6.98
N LEU A 799 22.40 40.70 -6.80
CA LEU A 799 23.87 40.73 -6.65
C LEU A 799 24.34 40.01 -5.38
N VAL A 800 23.62 40.18 -4.27
CA VAL A 800 23.93 39.53 -2.99
C VAL A 800 23.74 38.02 -3.08
N ASN A 801 22.64 37.56 -3.70
CA ASN A 801 22.37 36.14 -3.86
C ASN A 801 23.35 35.48 -4.83
N ILE A 802 23.70 36.13 -5.94
CA ILE A 802 24.69 35.60 -6.89
C ILE A 802 26.06 35.51 -6.22
N SER A 803 26.52 36.58 -5.56
CA SER A 803 27.81 36.58 -4.86
C SER A 803 27.87 35.53 -3.76
N ALA A 804 26.80 35.34 -2.98
CA ALA A 804 26.72 34.31 -1.94
C ALA A 804 26.84 32.88 -2.53
N ILE A 805 26.10 32.57 -3.60
CA ILE A 805 26.16 31.25 -4.24
C ILE A 805 27.54 31.03 -4.87
N SER A 806 28.09 32.03 -5.56
CA SER A 806 29.44 31.96 -6.13
C SER A 806 30.51 31.75 -5.06
N LEU A 807 30.45 32.48 -3.95
CA LEU A 807 31.41 32.35 -2.85
C LEU A 807 31.30 30.99 -2.15
N LEU A 808 30.09 30.45 -2.00
CA LEU A 808 29.87 29.09 -1.51
C LEU A 808 30.53 28.05 -2.44
N THR A 809 30.33 28.17 -3.75
CA THR A 809 30.96 27.26 -4.73
C THR A 809 32.49 27.40 -4.71
N ILE A 810 33.01 28.62 -4.66
CA ILE A 810 34.46 28.87 -4.59
C ILE A 810 35.05 28.26 -3.31
N ALA A 811 34.41 28.45 -2.16
CA ALA A 811 34.84 27.85 -0.89
C ALA A 811 34.85 26.32 -0.98
N ALA A 812 33.81 25.72 -1.56
CA ALA A 812 33.72 24.28 -1.73
C ALA A 812 34.84 23.73 -2.64
N LEU A 813 35.12 24.41 -3.76
CA LEU A 813 36.21 24.04 -4.68
C LEU A 813 37.59 24.23 -4.05
N ALA A 814 37.79 25.31 -3.29
CA ALA A 814 39.04 25.57 -2.58
C ALA A 814 39.37 24.49 -1.55
N VAL A 815 38.35 23.93 -0.89
CA VAL A 815 38.49 22.80 0.05
C VAL A 815 38.69 21.47 -0.68
N ALA A 816 37.97 21.24 -1.78
CA ALA A 816 38.05 19.99 -2.54
C ALA A 816 39.38 19.84 -3.29
N TRP A 817 39.96 20.94 -3.77
CA TRP A 817 41.13 20.93 -4.66
C TRP A 817 42.38 20.27 -4.04
N PRO A 818 42.83 20.60 -2.81
CA PRO A 818 43.96 19.94 -2.18
C PRO A 818 43.77 18.42 -2.00
N ILE A 819 42.53 17.99 -1.73
CA ILE A 819 42.20 16.57 -1.51
C ILE A 819 42.24 15.80 -2.84
N ALA A 820 41.66 16.39 -3.90
CA ALA A 820 41.70 15.82 -5.24
C ALA A 820 43.14 15.64 -5.76
N GLN A 821 44.03 16.58 -5.40
CA GLN A 821 45.46 16.54 -5.72
C GLN A 821 46.30 15.67 -4.77
N GLY A 822 45.71 15.11 -3.71
CA GLY A 822 46.40 14.20 -2.80
C GLY A 822 46.79 12.89 -3.50
N GLY A 823 47.94 12.33 -3.13
CA GLY A 823 48.50 11.14 -3.78
C GLY A 823 47.57 9.92 -3.74
N TYR A 824 46.81 9.76 -2.66
CA TYR A 824 45.82 8.67 -2.57
C TYR A 824 44.63 8.86 -3.51
N SER A 825 44.09 10.07 -3.64
CA SER A 825 43.02 10.35 -4.61
C SER A 825 43.49 10.08 -6.05
N GLN A 826 44.70 10.52 -6.40
CA GLN A 826 45.28 10.29 -7.72
C GLN A 826 45.49 8.79 -8.02
N SER A 827 45.97 8.01 -7.04
CA SER A 827 46.16 6.56 -7.23
C SER A 827 44.84 5.81 -7.46
N ARG A 828 43.75 6.24 -6.82
CA ARG A 828 42.39 5.70 -7.06
C ARG A 828 41.88 5.99 -8.47
N TRP A 829 42.15 7.19 -8.99
CA TRP A 829 41.83 7.52 -10.38
C TRP A 829 42.69 6.76 -11.39
N ALA A 830 43.98 6.57 -11.10
CA ALA A 830 44.86 5.75 -11.94
C ALA A 830 44.44 4.27 -12.02
N ALA A 831 43.77 3.75 -10.99
CA ALA A 831 43.24 2.39 -10.96
C ALA A 831 41.81 2.24 -11.54
N PHE A 832 41.28 3.27 -12.22
CA PHE A 832 39.87 3.31 -12.61
C PHE A 832 39.44 2.11 -13.46
N GLU A 833 40.22 1.78 -14.49
CA GLU A 833 39.92 0.72 -15.45
C GLU A 833 39.87 -0.66 -14.79
N ARG A 834 40.88 -0.99 -13.97
CA ARG A 834 40.93 -2.27 -13.24
C ARG A 834 39.74 -2.45 -12.30
N ASP A 835 39.31 -1.39 -11.62
CA ASP A 835 38.16 -1.45 -10.72
C ASP A 835 36.82 -1.60 -11.49
N MET A 836 36.71 -1.05 -12.71
CA MET A 836 35.50 -1.20 -13.54
C MET A 836 35.35 -2.62 -14.08
N ILE A 837 36.45 -3.29 -14.44
CA ILE A 837 36.45 -4.70 -14.84
C ILE A 837 35.90 -5.56 -13.70
N LYS A 838 36.49 -5.44 -12.49
CA LYS A 838 36.03 -6.18 -11.31
C LYS A 838 34.54 -6.00 -11.00
N ARG A 839 34.01 -4.77 -11.18
CA ARG A 839 32.59 -4.48 -10.98
C ARG A 839 31.71 -5.12 -12.04
N THR A 840 32.15 -5.09 -13.29
CA THR A 840 31.42 -5.71 -14.41
C THR A 840 31.35 -7.23 -14.23
N ASP A 841 32.45 -7.87 -13.83
CA ASP A 841 32.49 -9.31 -13.53
C ASP A 841 31.54 -9.66 -12.38
N HIS A 842 31.53 -8.85 -11.31
CA HIS A 842 30.61 -9.01 -10.19
C HIS A 842 29.14 -8.87 -10.60
N TRP A 843 28.82 -7.89 -11.46
CA TRP A 843 27.47 -7.71 -11.98
C TRP A 843 27.02 -8.85 -12.88
N GLN A 844 27.92 -9.37 -13.72
CA GLN A 844 27.64 -10.56 -14.53
C GLN A 844 27.31 -11.77 -13.64
N GLU A 845 28.01 -11.91 -12.52
CA GLU A 845 27.75 -12.98 -11.57
C GLU A 845 26.39 -12.84 -10.88
N ALA A 846 26.02 -11.63 -10.47
CA ALA A 846 24.68 -11.35 -9.94
C ALA A 846 23.57 -11.64 -10.98
N ILE A 847 23.80 -11.31 -12.26
CA ILE A 847 22.88 -11.61 -13.36
C ILE A 847 22.76 -13.12 -13.58
N ARG A 848 23.88 -13.87 -13.52
CA ARG A 848 23.88 -15.33 -13.66
C ARG A 848 23.05 -15.99 -12.57
N ILE A 849 23.24 -15.58 -11.31
CA ILE A 849 22.44 -16.07 -10.17
C ILE A 849 20.95 -15.77 -10.37
N PHE A 850 20.63 -14.55 -10.82
CA PHE A 850 19.25 -14.16 -11.13
C PHE A 850 18.61 -15.03 -12.22
N GLN A 851 19.34 -15.32 -13.30
CA GLN A 851 18.89 -16.17 -14.41
C GLN A 851 18.67 -17.62 -13.98
N LEU A 852 19.59 -18.18 -13.16
CA LEU A 852 19.49 -19.54 -12.64
C LEU A 852 18.28 -19.78 -11.72
N ARG A 853 17.67 -18.71 -11.20
CA ARG A 853 16.50 -18.76 -10.30
C ARG A 853 15.17 -18.51 -11.00
N ASP A 854 15.18 -18.30 -12.32
CA ASP A 854 13.99 -17.97 -13.16
C ASP A 854 13.09 -16.88 -12.56
N ALA A 855 13.72 -15.85 -11.98
CA ALA A 855 13.04 -14.87 -11.13
C ALA A 855 12.64 -13.58 -11.88
N ALA A 856 12.28 -13.68 -13.16
CA ALA A 856 12.20 -12.53 -14.06
C ALA A 856 11.15 -11.46 -13.65
N LEU A 857 9.97 -11.88 -13.20
CA LEU A 857 8.84 -10.97 -12.94
C LEU A 857 8.98 -10.19 -11.63
N PHE A 858 9.24 -10.91 -10.54
CA PHE A 858 9.19 -10.39 -9.16
C PHE A 858 10.53 -10.50 -8.42
N GLY A 859 11.60 -10.93 -9.10
CA GLY A 859 12.94 -11.05 -8.53
C GLY A 859 13.08 -12.23 -7.58
N VAL A 860 14.32 -12.45 -7.12
CA VAL A 860 14.71 -13.55 -6.22
C VAL A 860 14.14 -13.34 -4.81
N GLY A 861 13.79 -12.10 -4.46
CA GLY A 861 13.23 -11.70 -3.18
C GLY A 861 14.08 -10.64 -2.49
N LEU A 862 13.42 -9.73 -1.75
CA LEU A 862 14.09 -8.64 -1.01
C LEU A 862 15.09 -9.20 0.02
N GLY A 863 16.30 -8.64 0.05
CA GLY A 863 17.34 -8.98 1.02
C GLY A 863 17.99 -10.35 0.81
N THR A 864 17.72 -11.04 -0.29
CA THR A 864 18.23 -12.41 -0.53
C THR A 864 19.66 -12.44 -1.07
N PHE A 865 20.15 -11.33 -1.62
CA PHE A 865 21.43 -11.29 -2.35
C PHE A 865 22.62 -11.90 -1.58
N PRO A 866 22.91 -11.56 -0.30
CA PRO A 866 24.06 -12.13 0.40
C PRO A 866 24.00 -13.67 0.49
N SER A 867 22.81 -14.22 0.72
CA SER A 867 22.61 -15.67 0.78
C SER A 867 22.71 -16.31 -0.60
N ALA A 868 22.12 -15.67 -1.63
CA ALA A 868 22.14 -16.16 -3.00
C ALA A 868 23.56 -16.12 -3.58
N TYR A 869 24.34 -15.09 -3.26
CA TYR A 869 25.74 -14.97 -3.63
C TYR A 869 26.60 -16.04 -2.94
N TYR A 870 26.43 -16.25 -1.63
CA TYR A 870 27.19 -17.28 -0.92
C TYR A 870 27.02 -18.68 -1.52
N TRP A 871 25.79 -19.06 -1.87
CA TRP A 871 25.49 -20.39 -2.38
C TRP A 871 25.66 -20.52 -3.89
N GLY A 872 25.40 -19.44 -4.63
CA GLY A 872 25.36 -19.43 -6.08
C GLY A 872 26.66 -19.00 -6.73
N ALA A 873 27.49 -18.19 -6.07
CA ALA A 873 28.63 -17.58 -6.72
C ALA A 873 29.82 -18.52 -6.94
N GLU A 874 30.47 -18.41 -8.09
CA GLU A 874 31.70 -19.14 -8.46
C GLU A 874 32.93 -18.35 -8.01
N VAL A 875 33.19 -18.37 -6.70
CA VAL A 875 34.30 -17.66 -6.07
C VAL A 875 35.34 -18.62 -5.48
N ALA A 876 36.62 -18.21 -5.53
CA ALA A 876 37.75 -19.03 -5.07
C ALA A 876 37.74 -19.31 -3.55
N SER A 877 37.17 -18.39 -2.77
CA SER A 877 37.02 -18.51 -1.32
C SER A 877 35.68 -17.92 -0.92
N ARG A 878 35.02 -18.57 0.03
CA ARG A 878 33.80 -18.07 0.65
C ARG A 878 34.16 -17.34 1.93
N PHE A 879 33.37 -16.37 2.35
CA PHE A 879 33.61 -15.66 3.59
C PHE A 879 33.31 -16.54 4.81
N THR A 880 33.93 -16.18 5.93
CA THR A 880 33.73 -16.83 7.22
C THR A 880 32.28 -16.65 7.69
N THR A 881 31.66 -17.74 8.10
CA THR A 881 30.33 -17.72 8.73
C THR A 881 30.47 -17.88 10.24
N TYR A 882 29.49 -17.38 10.99
CA TYR A 882 29.37 -17.61 12.41
C TYR A 882 27.94 -18.02 12.75
N ARG A 883 27.78 -18.76 13.84
CA ARG A 883 26.47 -19.19 14.34
C ARG A 883 26.49 -19.35 15.85
N PHE A 884 25.39 -19.00 16.49
CA PHE A 884 25.13 -19.31 17.90
C PHE A 884 24.37 -20.64 17.98
N ILE A 885 24.91 -21.59 18.75
CA ILE A 885 24.35 -22.93 18.90
C ILE A 885 24.07 -23.16 20.37
N THR A 886 22.86 -23.63 20.68
CA THR A 886 22.47 -23.94 22.06
C THR A 886 22.45 -25.45 22.25
N GLU A 887 23.35 -25.96 23.10
CA GLU A 887 23.48 -27.37 23.47
C GLU A 887 23.47 -27.47 24.99
N ASN A 888 22.68 -28.40 25.56
CA ASN A 888 22.56 -28.60 27.02
C ASN A 888 22.29 -27.31 27.82
N ASN A 889 21.45 -26.41 27.28
CA ASN A 889 21.13 -25.11 27.87
C ASN A 889 22.32 -24.14 28.00
N ASN A 890 23.43 -24.40 27.29
CA ASN A 890 24.53 -23.47 27.10
C ASN A 890 24.58 -23.00 25.65
N THR A 891 24.79 -21.70 25.42
CA THR A 891 24.88 -21.14 24.06
C THR A 891 26.33 -20.82 23.74
N ILE A 892 26.84 -21.41 22.67
CA ILE A 892 28.23 -21.28 22.23
C ILE A 892 28.30 -20.56 20.88
N LEU A 893 29.46 -19.94 20.60
CA LEU A 893 29.76 -19.34 19.31
C LEU A 893 30.54 -20.35 18.46
N ARG A 894 29.96 -20.78 17.34
CA ARG A 894 30.67 -21.55 16.30
C ARG A 894 31.17 -20.60 15.22
N LEU A 895 32.48 -20.59 15.00
CA LEU A 895 33.14 -19.77 13.98
C LEU A 895 33.72 -20.66 12.88
N GLY A 896 33.27 -20.44 11.65
CA GLY A 896 33.77 -21.11 10.45
C GLY A 896 35.12 -20.55 10.00
N SER A 897 35.51 -20.93 8.79
CA SER A 897 36.72 -20.43 8.11
C SER A 897 36.37 -19.94 6.70
N GLY A 898 37.27 -19.16 6.11
CA GLY A 898 37.03 -18.50 4.83
C GLY A 898 37.71 -17.13 4.77
N ASP A 899 37.16 -16.21 3.99
CA ASP A 899 37.60 -14.81 4.02
C ASP A 899 37.32 -14.20 5.39
N LEU A 900 38.27 -13.39 5.86
CA LEU A 900 38.30 -12.90 7.24
C LEU A 900 37.04 -12.08 7.56
N THR A 901 36.31 -12.57 8.56
CA THR A 901 35.24 -11.86 9.25
C THR A 901 35.62 -11.77 10.71
N TYR A 902 35.65 -10.56 11.24
CA TYR A 902 36.04 -10.28 12.61
C TYR A 902 34.78 -10.17 13.45
N LEU A 903 34.61 -11.03 14.44
CA LEU A 903 33.58 -10.82 15.46
C LEU A 903 34.21 -10.02 16.61
N GLU A 904 33.66 -8.84 16.88
CA GLU A 904 34.35 -7.83 17.68
C GLU A 904 33.49 -7.29 18.82
N GLN A 905 34.15 -6.84 19.89
CA GLN A 905 33.53 -6.09 20.97
C GLN A 905 34.43 -4.91 21.35
N SER A 906 33.83 -3.73 21.54
CA SER A 906 34.55 -2.57 22.08
C SER A 906 34.92 -2.80 23.54
N VAL A 907 36.21 -2.62 23.86
CA VAL A 907 36.75 -2.84 25.21
C VAL A 907 37.43 -1.57 25.71
N ASN A 908 37.18 -1.22 26.98
CA ASN A 908 37.75 -0.02 27.60
C ASN A 908 39.15 -0.31 28.15
N VAL A 909 40.10 -0.50 27.24
CA VAL A 909 41.51 -0.78 27.53
C VAL A 909 42.30 0.53 27.59
N ARG A 910 43.19 0.64 28.57
CA ARG A 910 44.09 1.78 28.75
C ARG A 910 45.48 1.47 28.20
N PRO A 911 46.18 2.45 27.60
CA PRO A 911 47.57 2.28 27.20
C PRO A 911 48.49 1.97 28.39
N GLY A 912 49.52 1.16 28.15
CA GLY A 912 50.56 0.86 29.16
C GLY A 912 50.13 -0.07 30.30
N GLN A 913 49.03 -0.80 30.16
CA GLN A 913 48.53 -1.75 31.17
C GLN A 913 48.61 -3.20 30.67
N LYS A 914 48.62 -4.15 31.61
CA LYS A 914 48.54 -5.58 31.29
C LYS A 914 47.13 -6.12 31.54
N TYR A 915 46.66 -6.95 30.62
CA TYR A 915 45.36 -7.60 30.68
C TYR A 915 45.49 -9.11 30.51
N THR A 916 44.62 -9.86 31.18
CA THR A 916 44.55 -11.32 31.03
C THR A 916 43.29 -11.69 30.24
N LEU A 917 43.47 -12.23 29.02
CA LEU A 917 42.40 -12.79 28.21
C LEU A 917 42.23 -14.28 28.55
N THR A 918 41.03 -14.67 28.95
CA THR A 918 40.64 -16.08 29.11
C THR A 918 39.58 -16.43 28.08
N ILE A 919 39.70 -17.62 27.50
CA ILE A 919 38.79 -18.11 26.45
C ILE A 919 38.74 -19.62 26.48
N ASP A 920 37.55 -20.19 26.38
CA ASP A 920 37.37 -21.63 26.28
C ASP A 920 37.15 -21.98 24.80
N LEU A 921 37.90 -22.97 24.31
CA LEU A 921 37.87 -23.37 22.91
C LEU A 921 37.63 -24.88 22.79
N LEU A 922 36.89 -25.25 21.75
CA LEU A 922 36.69 -26.61 21.31
C LEU A 922 36.90 -26.67 19.80
N SER A 923 37.79 -27.54 19.34
CA SER A 923 38.02 -27.77 17.91
C SER A 923 37.34 -29.05 17.46
N GLN A 924 36.65 -29.00 16.32
CA GLN A 924 36.13 -30.19 15.63
C GLN A 924 37.01 -30.60 14.45
N SER A 925 38.10 -29.86 14.18
CA SER A 925 38.96 -30.07 13.02
C SER A 925 40.42 -30.18 13.43
N ASP A 926 41.17 -30.99 12.70
CA ASP A 926 42.63 -31.03 12.83
C ASP A 926 43.22 -29.67 12.47
N ASN A 927 44.19 -29.20 13.25
CA ASN A 927 44.95 -27.97 12.97
C ASN A 927 44.09 -26.69 12.92
N ALA A 928 42.98 -26.64 13.65
CA ALA A 928 42.22 -25.42 13.83
C ALA A 928 43.05 -24.34 14.55
N ALA A 929 42.87 -23.09 14.15
CA ALA A 929 43.46 -21.96 14.85
C ALA A 929 42.42 -20.86 15.06
N LEU A 930 42.54 -20.19 16.18
CA LEU A 930 41.80 -18.96 16.46
C LEU A 930 42.81 -17.85 16.67
N THR A 931 42.62 -16.74 15.98
CA THR A 931 43.41 -15.54 16.20
C THR A 931 42.58 -14.50 16.92
N MET A 932 43.09 -14.04 18.06
CA MET A 932 42.49 -12.95 18.82
C MET A 932 43.37 -11.72 18.72
N THR A 933 42.75 -10.58 18.46
CA THR A 933 43.46 -9.29 18.34
C THR A 933 42.81 -8.25 19.24
N VAL A 934 43.61 -7.51 19.99
CA VAL A 934 43.18 -6.28 20.65
C VAL A 934 43.82 -5.12 19.89
N CYS A 935 43.01 -4.29 19.25
CA CYS A 935 43.49 -3.25 18.35
C CYS A 935 42.85 -1.90 18.65
N GLU A 936 43.62 -0.82 18.53
CA GLU A 936 43.07 0.51 18.23
C GLU A 936 42.41 0.44 16.84
N LYS A 937 41.09 0.43 16.78
CA LYS A 937 40.36 0.13 15.55
C LYS A 937 39.17 1.05 15.38
N SER A 938 39.08 1.65 14.20
CA SER A 938 37.85 2.31 13.70
C SER A 938 36.76 1.27 13.39
N LEU A 939 35.81 1.56 12.48
CA LEU A 939 34.89 0.52 12.04
C LEU A 939 35.61 -0.58 11.23
N LEU A 940 36.42 -0.19 10.23
CA LEU A 940 37.08 -1.11 9.30
C LEU A 940 38.61 -1.14 9.43
N HIS A 941 39.24 -0.02 9.79
CA HIS A 941 40.70 0.11 9.82
C HIS A 941 41.26 -0.12 11.22
N SER A 942 42.22 -1.05 11.31
CA SER A 942 43.01 -1.34 12.51
C SER A 942 44.36 -0.60 12.47
N TYR A 943 44.82 -0.16 13.63
CA TYR A 943 46.11 0.53 13.82
C TYR A 943 47.03 -0.34 14.67
N THR A 944 47.37 0.12 15.89
CA THR A 944 48.21 -0.64 16.81
C THR A 944 47.42 -1.84 17.33
N CYS A 945 47.97 -3.04 17.12
CA CYS A 945 47.34 -4.30 17.47
C CYS A 945 48.27 -5.18 18.30
N VAL A 946 47.70 -5.85 19.30
CA VAL A 946 48.31 -7.00 19.97
C VAL A 946 47.61 -8.25 19.48
N THR A 947 48.31 -9.07 18.69
CA THR A 947 47.78 -10.29 18.10
C THR A 947 48.25 -11.52 18.88
N LYS A 948 47.33 -12.43 19.17
CA LYS A 948 47.58 -13.70 19.85
C LYS A 948 46.97 -14.86 19.05
N PRO A 949 47.75 -15.54 18.21
CA PRO A 949 47.29 -16.74 17.52
C PRO A 949 47.34 -17.94 18.49
N LEU A 950 46.27 -18.73 18.52
CA LEU A 950 46.19 -20.01 19.23
C LEU A 950 46.03 -21.13 18.20
N ARG A 951 46.89 -22.15 18.27
CA ARG A 951 46.71 -23.41 17.53
C ARG A 951 46.17 -24.47 18.48
N ILE A 952 45.14 -25.17 18.05
CA ILE A 952 44.51 -26.24 18.81
C ILE A 952 45.13 -27.54 18.30
N SER A 953 46.05 -28.12 19.10
CA SER A 953 46.97 -29.17 18.64
C SER A 953 46.43 -30.59 18.72
N GLU A 954 45.31 -30.84 19.41
CA GLU A 954 44.68 -32.16 19.49
C GLU A 954 43.16 -32.02 19.28
N PRO A 955 42.55 -32.78 18.34
CA PRO A 955 41.09 -32.90 18.22
C PRO A 955 40.54 -33.79 19.35
N GLY A 956 40.70 -33.34 20.60
CA GLY A 956 39.99 -33.93 21.72
C GLY A 956 38.66 -33.20 21.83
N GLY A 957 37.53 -33.91 21.74
CA GLY A 957 36.19 -33.32 21.88
C GLY A 957 35.87 -32.70 23.25
N GLU A 958 36.88 -32.17 23.96
CA GLU A 958 36.82 -31.57 25.29
C GLU A 958 37.15 -30.08 25.21
N TRP A 959 36.42 -29.29 26.00
CA TRP A 959 36.65 -27.86 26.14
C TRP A 959 37.99 -27.60 26.85
N THR A 960 38.85 -26.80 26.23
CA THR A 960 40.13 -26.39 26.81
C THR A 960 40.13 -24.89 27.09
N GLN A 961 40.46 -24.51 28.32
CA GLN A 961 40.61 -23.11 28.70
C GLN A 961 42.02 -22.60 28.41
N TYR A 962 42.11 -21.48 27.69
CA TYR A 962 43.36 -20.79 27.40
C TYR A 962 43.44 -19.47 28.16
N LYS A 963 44.63 -19.15 28.67
CA LYS A 963 44.93 -17.88 29.36
C LYS A 963 46.09 -17.18 28.68
N LEU A 964 45.87 -15.95 28.24
CA LEU A 964 46.83 -15.17 27.45
C LEU A 964 47.03 -13.79 28.05
N GLN A 965 48.27 -13.32 28.03
CA GLN A 965 48.64 -11.98 28.48
C GLN A 965 48.66 -11.00 27.31
N ILE A 966 47.93 -9.89 27.45
CA ILE A 966 47.85 -8.78 26.50
C ILE A 966 48.51 -7.57 27.13
N ASP A 967 49.50 -7.01 26.44
CA ASP A 967 50.29 -5.86 26.90
C ASP A 967 50.06 -4.68 25.95
N THR A 968 49.48 -3.59 26.46
CA THR A 968 49.11 -2.40 25.67
C THR A 968 50.15 -1.29 25.74
N LYS A 969 51.42 -1.59 26.05
CA LYS A 969 52.53 -0.62 26.07
C LYS A 969 52.67 0.24 24.81
N ASP A 970 52.35 -0.33 23.64
CA ASP A 970 52.53 0.33 22.34
C ASP A 970 51.30 1.16 21.91
N PHE A 971 50.23 1.15 22.71
CA PHE A 971 49.01 1.90 22.42
C PHE A 971 49.22 3.38 22.69
N LEU A 972 48.61 4.24 21.89
CA LEU A 972 48.81 5.67 21.98
C LEU A 972 47.87 6.28 23.01
N SER A 973 48.43 6.90 24.05
CA SER A 973 47.66 7.77 24.93
C SER A 973 47.33 9.08 24.22
N SER A 974 46.05 9.45 24.20
CA SER A 974 45.56 10.72 23.67
C SER A 974 44.54 11.31 24.64
N TRP A 975 44.32 12.62 24.56
CA TRP A 975 43.34 13.30 25.39
C TRP A 975 41.91 12.96 24.95
N MET A 976 41.00 12.71 25.89
CA MET A 976 39.58 12.52 25.60
C MET A 976 39.00 13.82 25.02
N PRO A 977 38.31 13.83 23.86
CA PRO A 977 37.66 12.70 23.18
C PRO A 977 38.40 12.08 21.98
N PHE A 978 39.69 12.37 21.77
CA PHE A 978 40.48 11.90 20.62
C PHE A 978 41.23 10.58 20.87
N GLN A 979 40.87 9.87 21.94
CA GLN A 979 41.41 8.55 22.18
C GLN A 979 40.78 7.55 21.20
N ARG A 980 41.63 6.78 20.52
CA ARG A 980 41.16 5.77 19.56
C ARG A 980 40.41 4.67 20.31
N PRO A 981 39.20 4.27 19.84
CA PRO A 981 38.50 3.14 20.41
C PRO A 981 39.30 1.85 20.21
N VAL A 982 39.26 0.99 21.23
CA VAL A 982 39.91 -0.32 21.23
C VAL A 982 38.85 -1.41 21.07
N LYS A 983 39.12 -2.39 20.22
CA LYS A 983 38.26 -3.56 20.01
C LYS A 983 39.04 -4.85 20.24
N LEU A 984 38.41 -5.81 20.91
CA LEU A 984 38.79 -7.21 20.87
C LEU A 984 38.10 -7.85 19.67
N SER A 985 38.86 -8.49 18.79
CA SER A 985 38.35 -9.18 17.60
C SER A 985 38.75 -10.65 17.61
N LEU A 986 37.81 -11.51 17.23
CA LEU A 986 37.99 -12.95 17.08
C LEU A 986 37.81 -13.32 15.61
N PHE A 987 38.75 -14.07 15.04
CA PHE A 987 38.63 -14.59 13.69
C PHE A 987 39.40 -15.91 13.51
N ASN A 988 38.94 -16.74 12.58
CA ASN A 988 39.60 -17.98 12.20
C ASN A 988 40.31 -17.78 10.85
N ASP A 989 41.63 -17.91 10.85
CA ASP A 989 42.50 -17.73 9.68
C ASP A 989 42.86 -19.06 8.99
N ARG A 990 42.34 -20.20 9.47
CA ARG A 990 42.63 -21.53 8.94
C ARG A 990 41.48 -22.08 8.10
N HIS A 991 41.66 -22.08 6.78
CA HIS A 991 40.71 -22.64 5.83
C HIS A 991 40.35 -24.11 6.14
N GLY A 992 39.07 -24.43 6.01
CA GLY A 992 38.53 -25.78 6.21
C GLY A 992 38.38 -26.19 7.67
N THR A 993 38.52 -25.27 8.62
CA THR A 993 38.41 -25.55 10.06
C THR A 993 37.18 -24.90 10.69
N LEU A 994 36.73 -25.46 11.80
CA LEU A 994 35.64 -24.98 12.65
C LEU A 994 36.12 -24.88 14.10
N VAL A 995 35.81 -23.76 14.76
CA VAL A 995 36.16 -23.53 16.17
C VAL A 995 34.91 -23.12 16.94
N ASP A 996 34.63 -23.84 18.02
CA ASP A 996 33.62 -23.49 19.01
C ASP A 996 34.27 -22.70 20.15
N ILE A 997 33.62 -21.61 20.56
CA ILE A 997 34.14 -20.60 21.46
C ILE A 997 33.13 -20.33 22.57
N ASP A 998 33.60 -20.27 23.81
CA ASP A 998 32.80 -19.91 24.98
C ASP A 998 33.64 -19.14 26.04
N ASN A 999 32.95 -18.55 27.02
CA ASN A 999 33.51 -17.89 28.21
C ASN A 999 34.67 -16.91 27.94
N VAL A 1000 34.49 -16.03 26.94
CA VAL A 1000 35.47 -14.98 26.64
C VAL A 1000 35.47 -13.92 27.74
N ALA A 1001 36.60 -13.70 28.39
CA ALA A 1001 36.76 -12.65 29.40
C ALA A 1001 38.11 -11.95 29.30
N LEU A 1002 38.11 -10.63 29.50
CA LEU A 1002 39.32 -9.81 29.48
C LEU A 1002 39.43 -9.08 30.82
N TYR A 1003 40.34 -9.54 31.67
CA TYR A 1003 40.53 -9.00 33.01
C TYR A 1003 41.57 -7.89 33.02
N ASP A 1004 41.24 -6.76 33.66
CA ASP A 1004 42.20 -5.73 34.03
C ASP A 1004 43.08 -6.15 35.23
N GLU A 1005 44.06 -5.31 35.58
CA GLU A 1005 44.96 -5.56 36.72
C GLU A 1005 44.24 -5.65 38.08
N ILE A 1006 42.99 -5.16 38.17
CA ILE A 1006 42.14 -5.17 39.36
C ILE A 1006 41.19 -6.39 39.35
N GLY A 1007 41.23 -7.22 38.29
CA GLY A 1007 40.38 -8.39 38.12
C GLY A 1007 38.97 -8.08 37.61
N ARG A 1008 38.71 -6.90 37.06
CA ARG A 1008 37.43 -6.56 36.44
C ARG A 1008 37.38 -7.09 35.01
N ASN A 1009 36.33 -7.83 34.68
CA ASN A 1009 36.08 -8.27 33.31
C ASN A 1009 35.55 -7.10 32.47
N LEU A 1010 36.22 -6.82 31.35
CA LEU A 1010 35.85 -5.78 30.38
C LEU A 1010 34.92 -6.30 29.28
N ILE A 1011 34.74 -7.61 29.17
CA ILE A 1011 33.84 -8.25 28.18
C ILE A 1011 32.44 -8.42 28.78
N GLN A 1012 31.44 -8.07 27.98
CA GLN A 1012 30.02 -8.29 28.22
C GLN A 1012 29.52 -9.40 27.32
N ASN A 1013 28.60 -10.23 27.81
CA ASN A 1013 28.03 -11.36 27.07
C ASN A 1013 29.12 -12.29 26.45
N GLY A 1014 30.19 -12.57 27.20
CA GLY A 1014 31.29 -13.44 26.77
C GLY A 1014 30.96 -14.94 26.75
N HIS A 1015 29.86 -15.33 27.39
CA HIS A 1015 29.28 -16.67 27.43
C HIS A 1015 28.11 -16.84 26.42
N PHE A 1016 27.90 -15.83 25.56
CA PHE A 1016 26.96 -15.85 24.43
C PHE A 1016 25.49 -16.24 24.71
N SER A 1017 25.01 -16.25 25.96
CA SER A 1017 23.61 -16.61 26.28
C SER A 1017 22.57 -15.67 25.65
N ASN A 1018 22.97 -14.44 25.30
CA ASN A 1018 22.13 -13.49 24.59
C ASN A 1018 22.52 -13.35 23.10
N GLY A 1019 23.15 -14.39 22.53
CA GLY A 1019 23.64 -14.40 21.15
C GLY A 1019 24.63 -13.26 20.89
N MET A 1020 24.31 -12.39 19.94
CA MET A 1020 25.20 -11.31 19.47
C MET A 1020 25.16 -10.03 20.32
N HIS A 1021 24.45 -9.97 21.45
CA HIS A 1021 24.44 -8.75 22.27
C HIS A 1021 25.87 -8.30 22.64
N HIS A 1022 26.17 -7.02 22.43
CA HIS A 1022 27.50 -6.39 22.58
C HIS A 1022 28.60 -6.82 21.60
N TRP A 1023 28.37 -7.88 20.83
CA TRP A 1023 29.26 -8.31 19.76
C TRP A 1023 28.79 -7.76 18.43
N PHE A 1024 29.71 -7.41 17.55
CA PHE A 1024 29.38 -6.91 16.22
C PHE A 1024 30.47 -7.33 15.24
N PHE A 1025 30.08 -7.75 14.05
CA PHE A 1025 31.05 -8.24 13.08
C PHE A 1025 31.46 -7.15 12.07
N SER A 1026 32.66 -7.28 11.52
CA SER A 1026 33.13 -6.49 10.38
C SER A 1026 33.91 -7.35 9.40
N THR A 1027 34.00 -6.93 8.15
CA THR A 1027 34.76 -7.64 7.11
C THR A 1027 35.47 -6.69 6.16
N ASN A 1028 36.54 -7.18 5.55
CA ASN A 1028 37.33 -6.44 4.56
C ASN A 1028 36.82 -6.66 3.12
N HIS A 1029 35.93 -7.65 2.91
CA HIS A 1029 35.36 -7.98 1.59
C HIS A 1029 33.89 -7.57 1.51
N HIS A 1030 33.58 -6.67 0.58
CA HIS A 1030 32.27 -6.02 0.48
C HIS A 1030 31.36 -6.57 -0.63
N LEU A 1031 31.95 -7.12 -1.71
CA LEU A 1031 31.20 -7.67 -2.85
C LEU A 1031 30.15 -8.73 -2.48
N PRO A 1032 30.39 -9.64 -1.50
CA PRO A 1032 29.39 -10.65 -1.15
C PRO A 1032 28.11 -10.07 -0.52
N TRP A 1033 28.14 -8.82 -0.07
CA TRP A 1033 27.04 -8.19 0.65
C TRP A 1033 26.26 -7.18 -0.21
N HIS A 1034 26.87 -6.72 -1.30
CA HIS A 1034 26.36 -5.64 -2.13
C HIS A 1034 26.45 -5.98 -3.62
N ILE A 1035 25.37 -5.72 -4.36
CA ILE A 1035 25.38 -5.79 -5.82
C ILE A 1035 26.20 -4.63 -6.42
N GLU A 1036 26.38 -3.54 -5.66
CA GLU A 1036 27.16 -2.37 -6.11
C GLU A 1036 26.55 -1.69 -7.36
N ASN A 1037 25.24 -1.84 -7.54
CA ASN A 1037 24.43 -1.16 -8.56
C ASN A 1037 22.95 -1.20 -8.13
N LEU A 1038 22.34 -0.02 -7.95
CA LEU A 1038 20.96 0.15 -7.48
C LEU A 1038 19.93 -0.48 -8.43
N TYR A 1039 20.09 -0.27 -9.74
CA TYR A 1039 19.12 -0.75 -10.73
C TYR A 1039 19.17 -2.27 -10.83
N LEU A 1040 20.38 -2.83 -10.83
CA LEU A 1040 20.57 -4.28 -10.79
C LEU A 1040 20.10 -4.86 -9.46
N SER A 1041 20.27 -4.16 -8.34
CA SER A 1041 19.73 -4.58 -7.04
C SER A 1041 18.20 -4.65 -7.05
N ILE A 1042 17.52 -3.63 -7.59
CA ILE A 1042 16.06 -3.64 -7.72
C ILE A 1042 15.59 -4.73 -8.69
N LEU A 1043 16.31 -4.96 -9.80
CA LEU A 1043 16.01 -6.05 -10.71
C LEU A 1043 16.18 -7.42 -10.05
N PHE A 1044 17.28 -7.62 -9.34
CA PHE A 1044 17.59 -8.87 -8.65
C PHE A 1044 16.54 -9.18 -7.59
N GLU A 1045 16.14 -8.18 -6.80
CA GLU A 1045 15.22 -8.38 -5.68
C GLU A 1045 13.75 -8.36 -6.11
N GLN A 1046 13.31 -7.41 -6.94
CA GLN A 1046 11.89 -7.17 -7.28
C GLN A 1046 11.53 -7.48 -8.75
N GLY A 1047 12.49 -7.89 -9.58
CA GLY A 1047 12.25 -8.25 -10.98
C GLY A 1047 11.94 -7.05 -11.87
N TRP A 1048 11.54 -7.35 -13.12
CA TRP A 1048 11.24 -6.32 -14.13
C TRP A 1048 10.07 -5.42 -13.72
N ILE A 1049 9.06 -5.96 -13.01
CA ILE A 1049 7.90 -5.18 -12.58
C ILE A 1049 8.34 -4.10 -11.59
N GLY A 1050 9.15 -4.46 -10.59
CA GLY A 1050 9.69 -3.53 -9.60
C GLY A 1050 10.56 -2.46 -10.26
N LEU A 1051 11.49 -2.86 -11.13
CA LEU A 1051 12.40 -1.95 -11.83
C LEU A 1051 11.67 -0.95 -12.72
N ILE A 1052 10.70 -1.40 -13.52
CA ILE A 1052 9.91 -0.53 -14.40
C ILE A 1052 9.11 0.48 -13.57
N CYS A 1053 8.42 0.01 -12.52
CA CYS A 1053 7.64 0.90 -11.65
C CYS A 1053 8.51 1.94 -10.96
N PHE A 1054 9.65 1.52 -10.40
CA PHE A 1054 10.65 2.39 -9.78
C PHE A 1054 11.15 3.46 -10.74
N THR A 1055 11.54 3.04 -11.96
CA THR A 1055 12.08 3.92 -12.99
C THR A 1055 11.05 4.95 -13.44
N ILE A 1056 9.81 4.54 -13.68
CA ILE A 1056 8.73 5.47 -14.08
C ILE A 1056 8.43 6.46 -12.94
N LEU A 1057 8.38 6.02 -11.67
CA LEU A 1057 8.15 6.91 -10.52
C LEU A 1057 9.23 7.99 -10.41
N ILE A 1058 10.48 7.61 -10.62
CA ILE A 1058 11.63 8.52 -10.53
C ILE A 1058 11.64 9.50 -11.70
N ILE A 1059 11.49 9.00 -12.94
CA ILE A 1059 11.41 9.85 -14.12
C ILE A 1059 10.26 10.84 -13.98
N TYR A 1060 9.08 10.39 -13.55
CA TYR A 1060 7.95 11.25 -13.28
C TYR A 1060 8.30 12.35 -12.27
N THR A 1061 8.90 11.97 -11.14
CA THR A 1061 9.26 12.92 -10.07
C THR A 1061 10.32 13.92 -10.54
N LEU A 1062 11.34 13.48 -11.28
CA LEU A 1062 12.39 14.34 -11.82
C LEU A 1062 11.84 15.33 -12.85
N ILE A 1063 11.00 14.89 -13.80
CA ILE A 1063 10.35 15.75 -14.78
C ILE A 1063 9.51 16.81 -14.07
N ARG A 1064 8.79 16.43 -13.01
CA ARG A 1064 7.97 17.35 -12.21
C ARG A 1064 8.81 18.34 -11.43
N CYS A 1065 9.86 17.91 -10.75
CA CYS A 1065 10.78 18.80 -10.07
C CYS A 1065 11.41 19.80 -11.05
N LEU A 1066 11.77 19.37 -12.26
CA LEU A 1066 12.28 20.24 -13.31
C LEU A 1066 11.23 21.24 -13.82
N PHE A 1067 9.98 20.81 -14.00
CA PHE A 1067 8.88 21.69 -14.40
C PHE A 1067 8.57 22.73 -13.33
N ASN A 1068 8.51 22.34 -12.06
CA ASN A 1068 8.25 23.25 -10.94
C ASN A 1068 9.44 24.15 -10.64
N ALA A 1069 10.68 23.68 -10.88
CA ALA A 1069 11.86 24.54 -10.90
C ALA A 1069 11.67 25.69 -11.91
N ARG A 1070 11.14 25.43 -13.13
CA ARG A 1070 10.82 26.51 -14.09
C ARG A 1070 9.78 27.53 -13.57
N GLN A 1071 8.97 27.15 -12.59
CA GLN A 1071 8.00 28.01 -11.90
C GLN A 1071 8.58 28.75 -10.68
N ARG A 1072 9.91 28.70 -10.49
CA ARG A 1072 10.68 29.36 -9.42
C ARG A 1072 10.53 28.75 -8.02
N ASP A 1073 10.23 27.46 -7.92
CA ASP A 1073 10.24 26.77 -6.62
C ASP A 1073 11.67 26.31 -6.23
N SER A 1074 12.23 26.91 -5.18
CA SER A 1074 13.55 26.56 -4.65
C SER A 1074 13.58 25.15 -4.02
N PHE A 1075 12.45 24.68 -3.49
CA PHE A 1075 12.37 23.34 -2.91
C PHE A 1075 12.49 22.25 -3.99
N SER A 1076 11.80 22.41 -5.13
CA SER A 1076 11.90 21.50 -6.27
C SER A 1076 13.32 21.40 -6.86
N ILE A 1077 14.07 22.50 -6.94
CA ILE A 1077 15.48 22.47 -7.38
C ILE A 1077 16.34 21.66 -6.40
N THR A 1078 16.10 21.85 -5.10
CA THR A 1078 16.82 21.14 -4.04
C THR A 1078 16.55 19.64 -4.11
N LEU A 1079 15.27 19.23 -4.21
CA LEU A 1079 14.90 17.83 -4.37
C LEU A 1079 15.47 17.22 -5.65
N PHE A 1080 15.44 17.94 -6.76
CA PHE A 1080 16.04 17.49 -8.02
C PHE A 1080 17.54 17.20 -7.85
N ALA A 1081 18.29 18.12 -7.23
CA ALA A 1081 19.71 17.91 -6.96
C ALA A 1081 19.95 16.69 -6.05
N SER A 1082 19.16 16.53 -4.97
CA SER A 1082 19.26 15.40 -4.06
C SER A 1082 18.95 14.05 -4.73
N PHE A 1083 17.93 13.98 -5.60
CA PHE A 1083 17.64 12.75 -6.35
C PHE A 1083 18.74 12.43 -7.36
N ILE A 1084 19.25 13.42 -8.09
CA ILE A 1084 20.37 13.19 -9.03
C ILE A 1084 21.59 12.67 -8.28
N ALA A 1085 21.88 13.19 -7.06
CA ALA A 1085 22.96 12.69 -6.22
C ALA A 1085 22.83 11.17 -5.94
N LEU A 1086 21.67 10.75 -5.42
CA LEU A 1086 21.40 9.36 -5.05
C LEU A 1086 21.37 8.44 -6.26
N LEU A 1087 20.82 8.89 -7.40
CA LEU A 1087 20.75 8.09 -8.63
C LEU A 1087 22.12 7.92 -9.28
N MET A 1088 22.94 8.98 -9.32
CA MET A 1088 24.32 8.91 -9.84
C MET A 1088 25.17 7.97 -9.01
N LEU A 1089 25.09 8.08 -7.69
CA LEU A 1089 25.78 7.15 -6.78
C LEU A 1089 25.22 5.72 -6.91
N GLY A 1090 23.92 5.59 -7.19
CA GLY A 1090 23.26 4.31 -7.45
C GLY A 1090 23.73 3.57 -8.71
N ILE A 1091 24.40 4.24 -9.65
CA ILE A 1091 24.98 3.57 -10.83
C ILE A 1091 26.12 2.63 -10.41
N LEU A 1092 26.88 3.01 -9.38
CA LEU A 1092 28.05 2.28 -8.91
C LEU A 1092 27.89 1.77 -7.47
N ASN A 1093 26.71 1.87 -6.86
CA ASN A 1093 26.48 1.42 -5.49
C ASN A 1093 25.03 0.94 -5.29
N SER A 1094 24.81 0.02 -4.35
CA SER A 1094 23.47 -0.41 -3.89
C SER A 1094 23.15 0.20 -2.52
N TRP A 1095 22.91 1.51 -2.47
CA TRP A 1095 22.61 2.19 -1.20
C TRP A 1095 21.27 1.75 -0.57
N ASN A 1096 20.40 1.06 -1.33
CA ASN A 1096 19.13 0.53 -0.85
C ASN A 1096 19.29 -0.62 0.16
N ASP A 1097 20.49 -1.20 0.27
CA ASP A 1097 20.84 -2.19 1.29
C ASP A 1097 20.90 -1.57 2.71
N GLU A 1098 21.03 -0.24 2.82
CA GLU A 1098 21.06 0.50 4.08
C GLU A 1098 19.68 1.11 4.38
N PRO A 1099 18.94 0.60 5.39
CA PRO A 1099 17.53 0.96 5.60
C PRO A 1099 17.29 2.46 5.87
N ARG A 1100 18.26 3.15 6.50
CA ARG A 1100 18.18 4.60 6.75
C ARG A 1100 18.18 5.41 5.45
N LEU A 1101 18.99 5.01 4.46
CA LEU A 1101 19.03 5.67 3.15
C LEU A 1101 17.79 5.34 2.32
N THR A 1102 17.33 4.09 2.38
CA THR A 1102 16.07 3.66 1.78
C THR A 1102 14.90 4.48 2.34
N PHE A 1103 14.85 4.68 3.66
CA PHE A 1103 13.88 5.57 4.30
C PHE A 1103 14.01 7.01 3.76
N LEU A 1104 15.21 7.61 3.78
CA LEU A 1104 15.42 8.98 3.31
C LEU A 1104 14.95 9.17 1.86
N PHE A 1105 15.33 8.26 0.96
CA PHE A 1105 14.96 8.33 -0.45
C PHE A 1105 13.45 8.30 -0.65
N TYR A 1106 12.76 7.30 -0.11
CA TYR A 1106 11.30 7.19 -0.29
C TYR A 1106 10.55 8.29 0.47
N PHE A 1107 11.05 8.73 1.62
CA PHE A 1107 10.52 9.88 2.35
C PHE A 1107 10.56 11.16 1.50
N LEU A 1108 11.71 11.46 0.87
CA LEU A 1108 11.84 12.61 -0.03
C LEU A 1108 10.99 12.44 -1.31
N LEU A 1109 10.89 11.22 -1.85
CA LEU A 1109 10.05 10.90 -3.01
C LEU A 1109 8.58 11.22 -2.72
N ILE A 1110 8.03 10.66 -1.64
CA ILE A 1110 6.65 10.89 -1.21
C ILE A 1110 6.43 12.39 -0.94
N THR A 1111 7.40 13.06 -0.32
CA THR A 1111 7.34 14.50 -0.08
C THR A 1111 7.25 15.31 -1.38
N GLY A 1112 8.08 14.99 -2.37
CA GLY A 1112 8.05 15.63 -3.70
C GLY A 1112 6.71 15.43 -4.41
N LEU A 1113 6.15 14.22 -4.35
CA LEU A 1113 4.85 13.91 -4.94
C LEU A 1113 3.68 14.65 -4.26
N ILE A 1114 3.71 14.80 -2.93
CA ILE A 1114 2.69 15.55 -2.16
C ILE A 1114 2.80 17.07 -2.42
N ALA A 1115 4.01 17.60 -2.51
CA ALA A 1115 4.24 19.02 -2.73
C ALA A 1115 3.69 19.52 -4.07
N ASP A 1116 3.76 18.68 -5.11
CA ASP A 1116 3.37 19.02 -6.48
C ASP A 1116 1.85 19.28 -6.63
N GLN A 1117 1.00 18.36 -6.14
CA GLN A 1117 -0.45 18.43 -6.36
C GLN A 1117 -1.13 19.65 -5.74
N ARG A 1118 -0.62 20.15 -4.62
CA ARG A 1118 -1.17 21.35 -3.99
C ARG A 1118 -0.82 22.62 -4.77
N SER A 1119 0.34 22.67 -5.43
CA SER A 1119 0.71 23.79 -6.30
C SER A 1119 -0.27 23.93 -7.48
N LEU A 1120 -0.63 22.81 -8.12
CA LEU A 1120 -1.56 22.75 -9.25
C LEU A 1120 -2.97 23.18 -8.87
N SER A 1121 -3.46 22.79 -7.68
CA SER A 1121 -4.79 23.19 -7.20
C SER A 1121 -4.91 24.71 -6.98
N THR A 1122 -3.84 25.32 -6.49
CA THR A 1122 -3.78 26.77 -6.24
C THR A 1122 -3.69 27.55 -7.56
N GLN A 1123 -2.96 27.00 -8.54
CA GLN A 1123 -2.79 27.60 -9.86
C GLN A 1123 -4.08 27.55 -10.71
N TYR A 1124 -4.86 26.47 -10.60
CA TYR A 1124 -6.17 26.35 -11.26
C TYR A 1124 -7.20 27.34 -10.69
N GLN A 1125 -7.18 27.57 -9.37
CA GLN A 1125 -8.02 28.60 -8.73
C GLN A 1125 -7.64 30.01 -9.21
N MET A 1126 -6.35 30.35 -9.27
CA MET A 1126 -5.92 31.67 -9.75
C MET A 1126 -6.22 31.91 -11.23
N THR A 1127 -6.04 30.91 -12.10
CA THR A 1127 -6.40 31.05 -13.53
C THR A 1127 -7.90 31.10 -13.77
N SER A 1128 -8.72 30.51 -12.89
CA SER A 1128 -10.18 30.66 -12.93
C SER A 1128 -10.64 32.06 -12.50
N LEU A 1129 -9.98 32.66 -11.51
CA LEU A 1129 -10.23 34.03 -11.05
C LEU A 1129 -9.80 35.07 -12.09
N GLN A 1130 -8.66 34.88 -12.76
CA GLN A 1130 -8.20 35.75 -13.85
C GLN A 1130 -9.01 35.65 -15.15
N LYS A 1131 -9.84 34.61 -15.31
CA LYS A 1131 -10.81 34.53 -16.41
C LYS A 1131 -12.19 35.10 -16.05
N GLN A 1132 -12.42 35.39 -14.77
CA GLN A 1132 -13.65 35.99 -14.26
C GLN A 1132 -13.53 37.49 -13.98
N THR A 1133 -12.31 38.00 -13.88
CA THR A 1133 -11.96 39.44 -14.01
C THR A 1133 -11.61 39.75 -15.45
#